data_AF-A0A8J2MT98-F1
#
_entry.id   AF-A0A8J2MT98-F1
#
_cell.length_a   1.000
_cell.length_b   1.000
_cell.length_c   1.000
_cell.angle_alpha   90.00
_cell.angle_beta   90.00
_cell.angle_gamma   90.00
#
_symmetry.space_group_name_H-M   'P 1'
#
loop_
_entity.id
_entity.type
_entity.pdbx_description
1 polymer ?
#
loop_
_entity_poly.entity_id
_entity_poly.type
_entity_poly.pdbx_seq_one_letter_code
_entity_poly.pdbx_strand_id
1 'polypeptide(L)'
;MRCLHQEDHRETPKALPVGEATAPTLGLKNGINHPEDVRDNLVDIDANDLNDCSAQEYEIMKDNLLLYNHARLMTQDNHSKEYLVSIMFSHYDQNNNGNLEREELEQIAEREDLEQLSKGCSLGHMISYDDADKDGRLNINEFYMAFSKLYSVSVVSLDKSLEINHISARVGDNVEIKCDVTGTPPPPLVWRRNEADLEALSEPEIRVFNDGSLYLTRVQLLHAGNYTCHALRNKDVVQTHVLTVHTIPEVRVTPRLQSKRPGEEAMMSCHVVGEPLPRVEWLKNDESLHEEDKYEVVGNGTKLIVRNIGYADTGAYMCQATSIGGLTRDISSLVIQEQPTPTAANEERRFFSFHEWGISVYEPSACRLYHQIHSTDIIPGTQEYVCGEKDIPCSWGRAINVANRYVYVTQPEKDRILVISKIQMVVVDVVATDKYPVELQYVPALDQVWVLNWRSERNIGIKTIQVIRDAAQKRKHHTVHPEPIDGQFDLVRGLYIPYLQDIGHMFKYGYVTHTNQRGMYKLDLANMRYTRSADLAPYNCVPAHIQFPALYGFVILQCEEPITGKATGQLLLDYLTDTVLSHKPGLIGKPMVSPDSRHVVTLDKQASGVILVVQEILPNGLKFSFDVKTTLNISDITFYPSQTTHGYDLYASSTDKEDILFLNLATGKVEMITGVGKAMPMNLTKWGNPNRPIVQSGIFGRYMVSPSNEALFVLNGETRTVNCEIGGLVHPGQVVWFTVALH
;
A
#
# COMPACT_ATOMS: atom_id res chain seq x y z
N MET A 1 21.37 -21.74 -52.77
CA MET A 1 22.30 -22.70 -53.41
C MET A 1 23.29 -23.19 -52.35
N ARG A 2 23.87 -24.40 -52.54
CA ARG A 2 25.11 -25.00 -51.97
C ARG A 2 25.76 -24.37 -50.70
N CYS A 3 26.08 -25.07 -49.60
CA CYS A 3 26.87 -26.32 -49.41
C CYS A 3 28.37 -26.16 -49.79
N LEU A 4 29.40 -26.57 -49.02
CA LEU A 4 29.58 -26.97 -47.59
C LEU A 4 30.81 -26.16 -47.05
N HIS A 5 31.75 -26.55 -46.16
CA HIS A 5 32.10 -27.71 -45.31
C HIS A 5 33.12 -27.25 -44.25
N GLN A 6 33.31 -27.98 -43.12
CA GLN A 6 34.59 -28.61 -42.69
C GLN A 6 34.56 -29.02 -41.19
N GLU A 7 35.24 -30.12 -40.84
CA GLU A 7 35.37 -30.73 -39.50
C GLU A 7 36.70 -30.31 -38.81
N ASP A 8 37.20 -30.81 -37.68
CA ASP A 8 36.83 -31.91 -36.75
C ASP A 8 37.43 -31.65 -35.35
N HIS A 9 36.96 -32.35 -34.30
CA HIS A 9 37.75 -33.08 -33.29
C HIS A 9 36.97 -33.40 -31.99
N ARG A 10 37.32 -34.54 -31.37
CA ARG A 10 36.76 -35.07 -30.11
C ARG A 10 37.69 -34.81 -28.92
N GLU A 11 37.17 -34.72 -27.70
CA GLU A 11 37.63 -35.54 -26.56
C GLU A 11 36.71 -35.46 -25.31
N THR A 12 36.94 -36.31 -24.30
CA THR A 12 36.05 -36.55 -23.15
C THR A 12 36.75 -36.46 -21.78
N PRO A 13 36.13 -35.85 -20.76
CA PRO A 13 36.32 -36.19 -19.34
C PRO A 13 35.11 -36.97 -18.81
N LYS A 14 35.22 -38.11 -18.10
CA LYS A 14 35.95 -38.45 -16.84
C LYS A 14 35.43 -37.73 -15.59
N ALA A 15 35.31 -38.49 -14.50
CA ALA A 15 34.65 -38.11 -13.25
C ALA A 15 35.45 -38.56 -12.00
N LEU A 16 34.93 -38.23 -10.80
CA LEU A 16 35.45 -38.55 -9.45
C LEU A 16 36.72 -37.78 -9.02
N PRO A 17 37.01 -37.63 -7.70
CA PRO A 17 36.43 -38.36 -6.55
C PRO A 17 35.83 -37.50 -5.41
N VAL A 18 35.25 -38.21 -4.43
CA VAL A 18 34.80 -37.72 -3.11
C VAL A 18 35.98 -37.65 -2.13
N GLY A 19 35.89 -36.81 -1.09
CA GLY A 19 36.87 -36.75 0.01
C GLY A 19 36.27 -37.08 1.38
N GLU A 20 37.04 -37.78 2.22
CA GLU A 20 36.66 -38.18 3.59
C GLU A 20 37.17 -37.19 4.64
N ALA A 21 36.51 -37.11 5.81
CA ALA A 21 37.02 -36.43 7.00
C ALA A 21 36.57 -37.11 8.31
N THR A 22 37.55 -37.68 9.01
CA THR A 22 37.51 -38.43 10.27
C THR A 22 36.73 -37.81 11.44
N ALA A 23 36.16 -38.66 12.31
CA ALA A 23 35.68 -38.31 13.66
C ALA A 23 36.67 -38.75 14.78
N PRO A 24 36.71 -38.07 15.94
CA PRO A 24 37.51 -38.47 17.10
C PRO A 24 36.68 -39.09 18.25
N THR A 25 37.27 -40.03 19.01
CA THR A 25 36.63 -40.71 20.17
C THR A 25 37.35 -40.46 21.50
N LEU A 26 36.61 -40.06 22.54
CA LEU A 26 36.93 -40.20 23.97
C LEU A 26 35.60 -40.43 24.72
N GLY A 27 35.53 -41.06 25.90
CA GLY A 27 36.55 -41.72 26.71
C GLY A 27 36.08 -41.90 28.17
N LEU A 28 35.64 -43.10 28.55
CA LEU A 28 34.98 -43.39 29.85
C LEU A 28 35.95 -43.49 31.05
N LYS A 29 35.54 -42.96 32.23
CA LYS A 29 35.86 -43.46 33.58
C LYS A 29 35.03 -42.83 34.71
N ASN A 30 34.98 -43.49 35.88
CA ASN A 30 34.04 -43.27 36.99
C ASN A 30 34.62 -42.39 38.12
N GLY A 31 33.79 -41.82 39.02
CA GLY A 31 34.29 -41.11 40.22
C GLY A 31 33.27 -40.44 41.17
N ILE A 32 32.48 -41.25 41.88
CA ILE A 32 31.55 -40.97 43.01
C ILE A 32 31.84 -39.70 43.88
N ASN A 33 30.81 -38.90 44.21
CA ASN A 33 30.54 -38.37 45.58
C ASN A 33 29.14 -37.73 45.73
N HIS A 34 28.57 -37.86 46.93
CA HIS A 34 27.29 -37.29 47.44
C HIS A 34 27.61 -36.35 48.66
N PRO A 35 26.68 -35.61 49.33
CA PRO A 35 25.21 -35.83 49.45
C PRO A 35 24.28 -34.58 49.40
N GLU A 36 22.97 -34.82 49.60
CA GLU A 36 21.94 -33.97 50.26
C GLU A 36 21.57 -32.56 49.71
N ASP A 37 20.30 -32.12 49.65
CA ASP A 37 18.99 -32.78 49.88
C ASP A 37 17.82 -31.97 49.21
N VAL A 38 16.57 -32.47 49.33
CA VAL A 38 15.25 -31.83 49.11
C VAL A 38 14.68 -31.85 47.67
N ARG A 39 14.01 -32.97 47.34
CA ARG A 39 12.53 -33.12 47.15
C ARG A 39 11.74 -32.07 46.32
N ASP A 40 10.66 -32.41 45.60
CA ASP A 40 9.82 -33.64 45.58
C ASP A 40 9.15 -33.86 44.19
N ASN A 41 8.36 -34.94 44.06
CA ASN A 41 7.44 -35.26 42.94
C ASN A 41 8.07 -35.76 41.62
N LEU A 42 8.61 -36.99 41.66
CA LEU A 42 8.46 -37.93 40.54
C LEU A 42 7.16 -38.73 40.74
N VAL A 43 6.42 -38.96 39.66
CA VAL A 43 5.47 -40.08 39.55
C VAL A 43 6.17 -41.12 38.70
N ASP A 44 6.24 -42.36 39.17
CA ASP A 44 6.77 -43.47 38.38
C ASP A 44 5.88 -43.70 37.15
N ILE A 45 6.46 -43.57 35.96
CA ILE A 45 5.85 -44.02 34.72
C ILE A 45 6.35 -45.45 34.51
N ASP A 46 5.44 -46.42 34.64
CA ASP A 46 5.73 -47.83 34.40
C ASP A 46 6.22 -48.05 32.96
N ALA A 47 7.29 -48.84 32.81
CA ALA A 47 7.91 -49.12 31.52
C ALA A 47 7.13 -50.15 30.66
N ASN A 48 5.79 -50.07 30.67
CA ASN A 48 4.86 -50.92 29.91
C ASN A 48 3.93 -50.13 28.97
N ASP A 49 3.77 -48.82 29.15
CA ASP A 49 2.76 -47.98 28.47
C ASP A 49 3.20 -47.50 27.06
N LEU A 50 3.90 -48.36 26.31
CA LEU A 50 4.52 -48.06 25.01
C LEU A 50 3.93 -48.87 23.84
N ASN A 51 2.84 -49.61 24.07
CA ASN A 51 2.35 -50.66 23.18
C ASN A 51 0.88 -50.53 22.74
N ASP A 52 0.16 -49.47 23.13
CA ASP A 52 -1.28 -49.33 22.85
C ASP A 52 -1.54 -48.26 21.76
N CYS A 53 -1.81 -48.72 20.54
CA CYS A 53 -2.12 -47.90 19.36
C CYS A 53 -3.37 -47.03 19.61
N SER A 54 -3.21 -45.70 19.64
CA SER A 54 -4.35 -44.82 19.91
C SER A 54 -5.34 -44.75 18.73
N ALA A 55 -6.62 -44.49 19.03
CA ALA A 55 -7.66 -44.42 18.00
C ALA A 55 -7.42 -43.32 16.95
N GLN A 56 -6.62 -42.29 17.27
CA GLN A 56 -6.22 -41.26 16.31
C GLN A 56 -5.10 -41.74 15.39
N GLU A 57 -4.09 -42.44 15.92
CA GLU A 57 -3.01 -43.05 15.13
C GLU A 57 -3.53 -44.21 14.26
N TYR A 58 -4.55 -44.93 14.74
CA TYR A 58 -5.22 -46.00 14.01
C TYR A 58 -5.93 -45.52 12.73
N GLU A 59 -6.69 -44.42 12.79
CA GLU A 59 -7.31 -43.86 11.58
C GLU A 59 -6.27 -43.27 10.62
N ILE A 60 -5.16 -42.68 11.14
CA ILE A 60 -4.02 -42.24 10.31
C ILE A 60 -3.35 -43.43 9.60
N MET A 61 -3.19 -44.56 10.28
CA MET A 61 -2.67 -45.80 9.70
C MET A 61 -3.54 -46.28 8.53
N LYS A 62 -4.87 -46.33 8.71
CA LYS A 62 -5.81 -46.74 7.65
C LYS A 62 -5.81 -45.78 6.45
N ASP A 63 -5.76 -44.47 6.67
CA ASP A 63 -5.68 -43.48 5.58
C ASP A 63 -4.37 -43.62 4.79
N ASN A 64 -3.22 -43.78 5.46
CA ASN A 64 -1.93 -43.98 4.81
C ASN A 64 -1.85 -45.32 4.05
N LEU A 65 -2.47 -46.38 4.59
CA LEU A 65 -2.57 -47.69 3.92
C LEU A 65 -3.41 -47.63 2.64
N LEU A 66 -4.51 -46.88 2.65
CA LEU A 66 -5.36 -46.67 1.49
C LEU A 66 -4.63 -45.85 0.40
N LEU A 67 -3.89 -44.80 0.80
CA LEU A 67 -3.03 -44.01 -0.09
C LEU A 67 -1.92 -44.84 -0.74
N TYR A 68 -1.20 -45.66 0.04
CA TYR A 68 -0.16 -46.57 -0.44
C TYR A 68 -0.69 -47.54 -1.49
N ASN A 69 -1.80 -48.22 -1.20
CA ASN A 69 -2.39 -49.19 -2.11
C ASN A 69 -3.00 -48.53 -3.35
N HIS A 70 -3.60 -47.35 -3.23
CA HIS A 70 -4.06 -46.57 -4.38
C HIS A 70 -2.88 -46.26 -5.32
N ALA A 71 -1.79 -45.69 -4.81
CA ALA A 71 -0.61 -45.35 -5.61
C ALA A 71 0.04 -46.58 -6.27
N ARG A 72 -0.01 -47.74 -5.61
CA ARG A 72 0.55 -49.02 -6.11
C ARG A 72 -0.32 -49.70 -7.18
N LEU A 73 -1.65 -49.66 -7.03
CA LEU A 73 -2.57 -50.52 -7.78
C LEU A 73 -3.44 -49.77 -8.80
N MET A 74 -3.68 -48.47 -8.61
CA MET A 74 -4.63 -47.67 -9.40
C MET A 74 -3.91 -46.80 -10.45
N THR A 75 -3.09 -47.41 -11.30
CA THR A 75 -2.16 -46.67 -12.17
C THR A 75 -2.74 -46.07 -13.44
N GLN A 76 -3.96 -46.43 -13.87
CA GLN A 76 -4.55 -45.86 -15.10
C GLN A 76 -6.08 -45.91 -15.32
N ASP A 77 -6.91 -46.33 -14.36
CA ASP A 77 -8.35 -46.53 -14.61
C ASP A 77 -9.28 -46.10 -13.45
N ASN A 78 -10.52 -45.76 -13.79
CA ASN A 78 -11.51 -45.08 -12.97
C ASN A 78 -12.40 -46.06 -12.17
N HIS A 79 -11.77 -46.92 -11.35
CA HIS A 79 -12.48 -47.93 -10.55
C HIS A 79 -12.91 -47.40 -9.16
N SER A 80 -13.95 -47.99 -8.56
CA SER A 80 -14.50 -47.52 -7.29
C SER A 80 -13.61 -47.85 -6.08
N LYS A 81 -13.83 -47.12 -4.97
CA LYS A 81 -13.23 -47.41 -3.65
C LYS A 81 -13.45 -48.88 -3.23
N GLU A 82 -14.62 -49.43 -3.53
CA GLU A 82 -14.96 -50.82 -3.24
C GLU A 82 -14.05 -51.79 -3.99
N TYR A 83 -13.71 -51.49 -5.26
CA TYR A 83 -12.79 -52.30 -6.05
C TYR A 83 -11.38 -52.29 -5.46
N LEU A 84 -10.85 -51.12 -5.08
CA LEU A 84 -9.54 -51.02 -4.41
C LEU A 84 -9.51 -51.81 -3.09
N VAL A 85 -10.53 -51.66 -2.25
CA VAL A 85 -10.64 -52.41 -0.98
C VAL A 85 -10.78 -53.92 -1.22
N SER A 86 -11.46 -54.36 -2.29
CA SER A 86 -11.54 -55.78 -2.67
C SER A 86 -10.17 -56.36 -3.06
N ILE A 87 -9.34 -55.60 -3.78
CA ILE A 87 -7.99 -56.02 -4.15
C ILE A 87 -7.08 -56.02 -2.93
N MET A 88 -7.19 -55.01 -2.05
CA MET A 88 -6.45 -54.99 -0.78
C MET A 88 -6.77 -56.23 0.06
N PHE A 89 -8.06 -56.57 0.23
CA PHE A 89 -8.47 -57.78 0.96
C PHE A 89 -7.90 -59.05 0.31
N SER A 90 -8.07 -59.22 -1.00
CA SER A 90 -7.58 -60.41 -1.74
C SER A 90 -6.06 -60.49 -1.86
N HIS A 91 -5.33 -59.40 -1.60
CA HIS A 91 -3.86 -59.37 -1.51
C HIS A 91 -3.36 -59.61 -0.08
N TYR A 92 -4.23 -59.40 0.92
CA TYR A 92 -3.92 -59.60 2.34
C TYR A 92 -4.30 -61.00 2.86
N ASP A 93 -5.33 -61.64 2.30
CA ASP A 93 -5.70 -63.04 2.55
C ASP A 93 -4.70 -63.98 1.82
N GLN A 94 -3.57 -64.27 2.46
CA GLN A 94 -2.50 -65.07 1.84
C GLN A 94 -2.93 -66.53 1.65
N ASN A 95 -3.68 -67.07 2.61
CA ASN A 95 -4.09 -68.46 2.61
C ASN A 95 -5.40 -68.72 1.82
N ASN A 96 -6.10 -67.66 1.39
CA ASN A 96 -7.34 -67.65 0.60
C ASN A 96 -8.54 -68.29 1.34
N ASN A 97 -8.69 -68.08 2.66
CA ASN A 97 -9.84 -68.58 3.43
C ASN A 97 -11.06 -67.63 3.50
N GLY A 98 -10.91 -66.38 3.05
CA GLY A 98 -11.96 -65.36 3.08
C GLY A 98 -12.01 -64.50 4.34
N ASN A 99 -11.01 -64.62 5.22
CA ASN A 99 -10.85 -63.83 6.45
C ASN A 99 -9.35 -63.49 6.65
N LEU A 100 -9.06 -62.33 7.23
CA LEU A 100 -7.69 -61.92 7.58
C LEU A 100 -7.40 -62.27 9.04
N GLU A 101 -6.31 -63.00 9.28
CA GLU A 101 -5.79 -63.27 10.63
C GLU A 101 -4.66 -62.27 10.97
N ARG A 102 -4.41 -62.01 12.27
CA ARG A 102 -3.41 -61.01 12.72
C ARG A 102 -2.03 -61.31 12.13
N GLU A 103 -1.65 -62.58 12.17
CA GLU A 103 -0.39 -63.12 11.69
C GLU A 103 -0.19 -62.86 10.19
N GLU A 104 -1.25 -62.80 9.37
CA GLU A 104 -1.15 -62.49 7.95
C GLU A 104 -0.95 -61.00 7.69
N LEU A 105 -1.65 -60.16 8.44
CA LEU A 105 -1.51 -58.70 8.40
C LEU A 105 -0.10 -58.27 8.82
N GLU A 106 0.45 -58.89 9.87
CA GLU A 106 1.79 -58.62 10.36
C GLU A 106 2.87 -59.11 9.38
N GLN A 107 2.75 -60.33 8.84
CA GLN A 107 3.65 -60.83 7.78
C GLN A 107 3.68 -59.94 6.54
N ILE A 108 2.57 -59.28 6.18
CA ILE A 108 2.53 -58.36 5.03
C ILE A 108 3.08 -56.98 5.41
N ALA A 109 2.87 -56.53 6.65
CA ALA A 109 3.48 -55.31 7.14
C ALA A 109 5.01 -55.38 7.12
N GLU A 110 5.60 -56.51 7.57
CA GLU A 110 7.03 -56.79 7.44
C GLU A 110 7.46 -56.88 5.97
N ARG A 111 6.74 -57.65 5.14
CA ARG A 111 7.12 -57.94 3.74
C ARG A 111 7.10 -56.71 2.83
N GLU A 112 6.20 -55.75 3.09
CA GLU A 112 5.96 -54.58 2.24
C GLU A 112 6.38 -53.24 2.91
N ASP A 113 7.10 -53.32 4.04
CA ASP A 113 7.65 -52.19 4.80
C ASP A 113 6.57 -51.19 5.29
N LEU A 114 5.39 -51.73 5.61
CA LEU A 114 4.19 -50.95 5.95
C LEU A 114 4.20 -50.41 7.38
N GLU A 115 5.13 -50.88 8.23
CA GLU A 115 5.32 -50.35 9.59
C GLU A 115 5.69 -48.85 9.59
N GLN A 116 6.24 -48.35 8.48
CA GLN A 116 6.55 -46.93 8.31
C GLN A 116 5.30 -46.04 8.10
N LEU A 117 4.13 -46.63 7.83
CA LEU A 117 2.89 -45.87 7.57
C LEU A 117 2.33 -45.18 8.82
N SER A 118 2.65 -45.66 10.03
CA SER A 118 2.20 -45.05 11.29
C SER A 118 3.11 -45.40 12.46
N LYS A 119 3.59 -44.37 13.16
CA LYS A 119 4.23 -44.57 14.47
C LYS A 119 3.16 -44.94 15.49
N GLY A 120 3.37 -46.02 16.24
CA GLY A 120 2.47 -46.47 17.32
C GLY A 120 1.42 -47.51 16.92
N CYS A 121 1.19 -47.77 15.63
CA CYS A 121 0.19 -48.72 15.16
C CYS A 121 0.75 -49.67 14.10
N SER A 122 0.46 -50.97 14.24
CA SER A 122 0.74 -52.02 13.25
C SER A 122 -0.54 -52.45 12.52
N LEU A 123 -0.42 -53.11 11.37
CA LEU A 123 -1.58 -53.60 10.62
C LEU A 123 -2.40 -54.65 11.40
N GLY A 124 -1.76 -55.42 12.29
CA GLY A 124 -2.39 -56.35 13.22
C GLY A 124 -3.34 -55.70 14.25
N HIS A 125 -3.34 -54.37 14.38
CA HIS A 125 -4.34 -53.63 15.17
C HIS A 125 -5.70 -53.54 14.48
N MET A 126 -5.84 -53.87 13.19
CA MET A 126 -7.15 -53.86 12.55
C MET A 126 -8.12 -54.88 13.19
N ILE A 127 -7.60 -56.04 13.61
CA ILE A 127 -8.35 -57.03 14.41
C ILE A 127 -8.78 -56.45 15.77
N SER A 128 -8.06 -55.48 16.34
CA SER A 128 -8.41 -54.88 17.64
C SER A 128 -9.52 -53.81 17.55
N TYR A 129 -9.76 -53.24 16.37
CA TYR A 129 -10.55 -52.02 16.18
C TYR A 129 -11.79 -52.18 15.30
N ASP A 130 -11.71 -52.98 14.23
CA ASP A 130 -12.78 -53.13 13.23
C ASP A 130 -13.37 -54.57 13.16
N ASP A 131 -12.88 -55.51 14.01
CA ASP A 131 -13.55 -56.80 14.30
C ASP A 131 -14.87 -56.52 15.05
N ALA A 132 -16.00 -56.86 14.42
CA ALA A 132 -17.32 -56.43 14.85
C ALA A 132 -18.08 -57.54 15.60
N ASP A 133 -17.88 -58.82 15.25
CA ASP A 133 -18.52 -59.96 15.93
C ASP A 133 -17.65 -60.66 16.98
N LYS A 134 -16.34 -60.35 16.99
CA LYS A 134 -15.31 -60.76 17.97
C LYS A 134 -14.88 -62.21 17.88
N ASP A 135 -14.81 -62.76 16.67
CA ASP A 135 -14.17 -64.05 16.40
C ASP A 135 -12.63 -64.00 16.36
N GLY A 136 -12.04 -62.80 16.34
CA GLY A 136 -10.59 -62.57 16.31
C GLY A 136 -9.98 -62.46 14.91
N ARG A 137 -10.82 -62.25 13.89
CA ARG A 137 -10.44 -62.15 12.47
C ARG A 137 -11.04 -60.88 11.87
N LEU A 138 -10.86 -60.69 10.56
CA LEU A 138 -11.66 -59.75 9.78
C LEU A 138 -12.22 -60.45 8.54
N ASN A 139 -13.53 -60.62 8.48
CA ASN A 139 -14.16 -61.04 7.23
C ASN A 139 -14.24 -59.87 6.23
N ILE A 140 -14.50 -60.16 4.96
CA ILE A 140 -14.50 -59.14 3.90
C ILE A 140 -15.46 -57.96 4.19
N ASN A 141 -16.60 -58.19 4.84
CA ASN A 141 -17.55 -57.11 5.13
C ASN A 141 -17.01 -56.16 6.21
N GLU A 142 -16.34 -56.69 7.23
CA GLU A 142 -15.73 -55.91 8.31
C GLU A 142 -14.56 -55.09 7.79
N PHE A 143 -13.70 -55.69 6.97
CA PHE A 143 -12.63 -54.96 6.29
C PHE A 143 -13.19 -53.85 5.38
N TYR A 144 -14.30 -54.08 4.67
CA TYR A 144 -15.02 -53.02 3.95
C TYR A 144 -15.56 -51.94 4.89
N MET A 145 -16.09 -52.30 6.06
CA MET A 145 -16.56 -51.32 7.06
C MET A 145 -15.41 -50.50 7.66
N ALA A 146 -14.23 -51.09 7.89
CA ALA A 146 -13.03 -50.43 8.38
C ALA A 146 -12.63 -49.21 7.54
N PHE A 147 -12.66 -49.37 6.20
CA PHE A 147 -12.40 -48.28 5.25
C PHE A 147 -13.65 -47.46 4.89
N SER A 148 -14.88 -47.94 5.16
CA SER A 148 -16.12 -47.31 4.69
C SER A 148 -16.21 -45.82 5.04
N LYS A 149 -15.85 -45.45 6.28
CA LYS A 149 -15.91 -44.08 6.83
C LYS A 149 -14.86 -43.12 6.25
N LEU A 150 -13.79 -43.62 5.63
CA LEU A 150 -12.66 -42.79 5.19
C LEU A 150 -12.99 -42.05 3.88
N TYR A 151 -13.20 -40.73 3.98
CA TYR A 151 -13.45 -39.81 2.86
C TYR A 151 -12.14 -39.09 2.43
N SER A 152 -11.01 -39.79 2.45
CA SER A 152 -9.67 -39.16 2.54
C SER A 152 -8.76 -39.27 1.31
N VAL A 153 -9.16 -39.96 0.23
CA VAL A 153 -8.47 -39.86 -1.07
C VAL A 153 -9.37 -39.15 -2.09
N SER A 154 -9.67 -37.88 -1.82
CA SER A 154 -10.05 -36.96 -2.89
C SER A 154 -8.85 -36.80 -3.81
N VAL A 155 -8.86 -37.50 -4.96
CA VAL A 155 -7.92 -37.25 -6.05
C VAL A 155 -8.27 -35.87 -6.61
N VAL A 156 -7.56 -34.84 -6.13
CA VAL A 156 -7.75 -33.46 -6.54
C VAL A 156 -6.94 -33.18 -7.81
N SER A 157 -7.58 -32.59 -8.81
CA SER A 157 -6.98 -32.30 -10.11
C SER A 157 -7.35 -30.91 -10.62
N LEU A 158 -6.42 -30.33 -11.36
CA LEU A 158 -6.54 -29.07 -12.09
C LEU A 158 -5.92 -29.28 -13.47
N ASP A 159 -6.56 -28.80 -14.53
CA ASP A 159 -5.97 -28.81 -15.86
C ASP A 159 -4.79 -27.81 -15.90
N LYS A 160 -3.64 -28.23 -16.44
CA LYS A 160 -2.45 -27.38 -16.53
C LYS A 160 -2.69 -26.07 -17.31
N SER A 161 -3.61 -26.08 -18.27
CA SER A 161 -4.02 -24.87 -19.00
C SER A 161 -4.81 -23.86 -18.16
N LEU A 162 -5.33 -24.28 -17.00
CA LEU A 162 -6.10 -23.45 -16.06
C LEU A 162 -5.29 -23.02 -14.82
N GLU A 163 -3.99 -23.38 -14.72
CA GLU A 163 -3.11 -23.00 -13.60
C GLU A 163 -3.09 -21.48 -13.33
N ILE A 164 -3.19 -20.66 -14.38
CA ILE A 164 -3.24 -19.19 -14.31
C ILE A 164 -4.37 -18.65 -15.19
N ASN A 165 -5.41 -18.11 -14.56
CA ASN A 165 -6.51 -17.39 -15.21
C ASN A 165 -6.33 -15.87 -15.06
N HIS A 166 -6.59 -15.12 -16.13
CA HIS A 166 -6.51 -13.65 -16.13
C HIS A 166 -7.91 -13.02 -16.15
N ILE A 167 -8.18 -12.11 -15.23
CA ILE A 167 -9.48 -11.45 -15.08
C ILE A 167 -9.30 -9.94 -15.20
N SER A 168 -10.21 -9.29 -15.93
CA SER A 168 -10.24 -7.84 -16.14
C SER A 168 -11.60 -7.31 -15.70
N ALA A 169 -11.59 -6.25 -14.90
CA ALA A 169 -12.76 -5.54 -14.40
C ALA A 169 -12.50 -4.04 -14.34
N ARG A 170 -13.53 -3.20 -14.20
CA ARG A 170 -13.37 -1.77 -13.95
C ARG A 170 -13.75 -1.43 -12.51
N VAL A 171 -13.24 -0.30 -12.01
CA VAL A 171 -13.62 0.22 -10.70
C VAL A 171 -15.14 0.36 -10.59
N GLY A 172 -15.74 -0.29 -9.60
CA GLY A 172 -17.19 -0.34 -9.37
C GLY A 172 -17.91 -1.57 -9.94
N ASP A 173 -17.30 -2.37 -10.81
CA ASP A 173 -17.88 -3.65 -11.27
C ASP A 173 -17.93 -4.67 -10.10
N ASN A 174 -18.78 -5.70 -10.21
CA ASN A 174 -18.75 -6.88 -9.32
C ASN A 174 -18.07 -8.03 -10.08
N VAL A 175 -17.26 -8.82 -9.38
CA VAL A 175 -16.48 -9.93 -9.97
C VAL A 175 -16.76 -11.23 -9.22
N GLU A 176 -17.13 -12.27 -9.96
CA GLU A 176 -17.27 -13.65 -9.49
C GLU A 176 -16.10 -14.47 -10.05
N ILE A 177 -15.30 -15.07 -9.18
CA ILE A 177 -14.14 -15.88 -9.53
C ILE A 177 -14.43 -17.33 -9.14
N LYS A 178 -14.38 -18.25 -10.10
CA LYS A 178 -14.60 -19.69 -9.86
C LYS A 178 -13.28 -20.41 -9.75
N CYS A 179 -13.26 -21.49 -8.98
CA CYS A 179 -12.10 -22.37 -8.89
C CYS A 179 -12.33 -23.59 -9.78
N ASP A 180 -11.41 -23.87 -10.70
CA ASP A 180 -11.42 -25.05 -11.56
C ASP A 180 -10.71 -26.26 -10.92
N VAL A 181 -10.35 -26.17 -9.63
CA VAL A 181 -9.79 -27.27 -8.84
C VAL A 181 -10.93 -28.26 -8.52
N THR A 182 -10.84 -29.45 -9.11
CA THR A 182 -11.86 -30.51 -9.04
C THR A 182 -11.41 -31.68 -8.18
N GLY A 183 -12.35 -32.54 -7.79
CA GLY A 183 -12.09 -33.80 -7.10
C GLY A 183 -13.37 -34.61 -6.93
N THR A 184 -13.23 -35.89 -6.58
CA THR A 184 -14.37 -36.79 -6.33
C THR A 184 -14.29 -37.35 -4.90
N PRO A 185 -15.25 -37.05 -3.99
CA PRO A 185 -16.29 -36.02 -4.13
C PRO A 185 -15.68 -34.60 -4.22
N PRO A 186 -16.46 -33.59 -4.66
CA PRO A 186 -15.99 -32.21 -4.75
C PRO A 186 -15.40 -31.71 -3.41
N PRO A 187 -14.15 -31.24 -3.39
CA PRO A 187 -13.49 -30.84 -2.15
C PRO A 187 -13.98 -29.46 -1.68
N PRO A 188 -14.01 -29.18 -0.37
CA PRO A 188 -14.11 -27.81 0.15
C PRO A 188 -12.94 -26.98 -0.37
N LEU A 189 -13.24 -25.80 -0.92
CA LEU A 189 -12.28 -24.88 -1.53
C LEU A 189 -11.88 -23.77 -0.56
N VAL A 190 -10.60 -23.40 -0.55
CA VAL A 190 -10.04 -22.33 0.28
C VAL A 190 -9.43 -21.26 -0.60
N TRP A 191 -9.90 -20.02 -0.44
CA TRP A 191 -9.41 -18.85 -1.16
C TRP A 191 -8.38 -18.07 -0.36
N ARG A 192 -7.29 -17.66 -1.01
CA ARG A 192 -6.20 -16.90 -0.41
C ARG A 192 -5.77 -15.71 -1.26
N ARG A 193 -5.20 -14.71 -0.59
CA ARG A 193 -4.42 -13.63 -1.18
C ARG A 193 -3.19 -13.44 -0.31
N ASN A 194 -2.00 -13.50 -0.89
CA ASN A 194 -0.72 -13.35 -0.17
C ASN A 194 -0.65 -14.24 1.09
N GLU A 195 -0.88 -15.54 0.92
CA GLU A 195 -0.97 -16.59 1.96
C GLU A 195 -2.15 -16.48 2.95
N ALA A 196 -2.70 -15.29 3.21
CA ALA A 196 -3.84 -15.10 4.09
C ALA A 196 -5.14 -15.65 3.49
N ASP A 197 -5.95 -16.26 4.36
CA ASP A 197 -7.30 -16.75 4.07
C ASP A 197 -8.27 -15.57 3.90
N LEU A 198 -9.08 -15.60 2.84
CA LEU A 198 -10.03 -14.53 2.52
C LEU A 198 -11.33 -14.61 3.34
N GLU A 199 -11.77 -15.81 3.73
CA GLU A 199 -12.98 -15.97 4.54
C GLU A 199 -12.75 -15.41 5.95
N ALA A 200 -11.52 -15.50 6.44
CA ALA A 200 -11.09 -14.93 7.73
C ALA A 200 -10.96 -13.39 7.75
N LEU A 201 -11.13 -12.68 6.62
CA LEU A 201 -11.00 -11.20 6.59
C LEU A 201 -12.22 -10.47 7.17
N SER A 202 -13.40 -11.09 7.15
CA SER A 202 -14.67 -10.46 7.58
C SER A 202 -15.04 -9.16 6.82
N GLU A 203 -14.49 -8.97 5.62
CA GLU A 203 -14.81 -7.82 4.78
C GLU A 203 -16.15 -8.04 4.03
N PRO A 204 -17.14 -7.14 4.14
CA PRO A 204 -18.45 -7.35 3.51
C PRO A 204 -18.40 -7.33 1.97
N GLU A 205 -17.29 -6.85 1.39
CA GLU A 205 -17.07 -6.71 -0.05
C GLU A 205 -16.25 -7.87 -0.65
N ILE A 206 -15.73 -8.79 0.17
CA ILE A 206 -14.94 -9.96 -0.23
C ILE A 206 -15.56 -11.19 0.44
N ARG A 207 -16.21 -12.06 -0.33
CA ARG A 207 -16.99 -13.18 0.23
C ARG A 207 -16.79 -14.45 -0.56
N VAL A 208 -16.56 -15.57 0.13
CA VAL A 208 -16.69 -16.91 -0.47
C VAL A 208 -18.17 -17.33 -0.39
N PHE A 209 -18.68 -17.97 -1.45
CA PHE A 209 -20.03 -18.54 -1.48
C PHE A 209 -20.01 -20.07 -1.29
N ASN A 210 -21.18 -20.64 -0.98
CA ASN A 210 -21.35 -22.07 -0.68
C ASN A 210 -21.00 -23.01 -1.85
N ASP A 211 -20.87 -22.50 -3.08
CA ASP A 211 -20.40 -23.23 -4.27
C ASP A 211 -18.87 -23.19 -4.44
N GLY A 212 -18.15 -22.53 -3.52
CA GLY A 212 -16.71 -22.33 -3.56
C GLY A 212 -16.26 -21.20 -4.49
N SER A 213 -17.16 -20.38 -5.03
CA SER A 213 -16.78 -19.15 -5.76
C SER A 213 -16.38 -18.02 -4.80
N LEU A 214 -15.45 -17.17 -5.25
CA LEU A 214 -15.07 -15.93 -4.58
C LEU A 214 -15.76 -14.74 -5.26
N TYR A 215 -16.50 -13.97 -4.48
CA TYR A 215 -17.28 -12.82 -4.94
C TYR A 215 -16.72 -11.53 -4.36
N LEU A 216 -16.40 -10.59 -5.25
CA LEU A 216 -15.84 -9.27 -4.96
C LEU A 216 -16.83 -8.20 -5.42
N THR A 217 -17.36 -7.38 -4.51
CA THR A 217 -18.31 -6.31 -4.87
C THR A 217 -17.65 -4.95 -5.04
N ARG A 218 -18.06 -4.19 -6.06
CA ARG A 218 -17.65 -2.79 -6.30
C ARG A 218 -16.13 -2.61 -6.33
N VAL A 219 -15.45 -3.45 -7.11
CA VAL A 219 -13.99 -3.60 -7.10
C VAL A 219 -13.24 -2.27 -7.24
N GLN A 220 -12.01 -2.22 -6.72
CA GLN A 220 -11.21 -1.00 -6.56
C GLN A 220 -9.77 -1.30 -7.00
N LEU A 221 -8.94 -0.27 -7.19
CA LEU A 221 -7.53 -0.46 -7.56
C LEU A 221 -6.74 -1.29 -6.52
N LEU A 222 -7.14 -1.23 -5.24
CA LEU A 222 -6.61 -2.10 -4.18
C LEU A 222 -7.03 -3.57 -4.26
N HIS A 223 -8.04 -3.91 -5.06
CA HIS A 223 -8.51 -5.29 -5.29
C HIS A 223 -7.74 -5.94 -6.46
N ALA A 224 -6.95 -5.19 -7.23
CA ALA A 224 -6.05 -5.80 -8.21
C ALA A 224 -4.96 -6.66 -7.51
N GLY A 225 -4.50 -7.71 -8.17
CA GLY A 225 -3.51 -8.66 -7.63
C GLY A 225 -3.90 -10.13 -7.83
N ASN A 226 -3.14 -11.03 -7.20
CA ASN A 226 -3.30 -12.47 -7.36
C ASN A 226 -4.16 -13.07 -6.24
N TYR A 227 -5.17 -13.85 -6.65
CA TYR A 227 -6.06 -14.62 -5.80
C TYR A 227 -5.83 -16.11 -6.08
N THR A 228 -5.53 -16.91 -5.06
CA THR A 228 -5.30 -18.35 -5.24
C THR A 228 -6.41 -19.19 -4.61
N CYS A 229 -6.78 -20.29 -5.26
CA CYS A 229 -7.70 -21.27 -4.71
C CYS A 229 -7.10 -22.68 -4.77
N HIS A 230 -7.43 -23.48 -3.77
CA HIS A 230 -6.97 -24.85 -3.60
C HIS A 230 -8.00 -25.64 -2.77
N ALA A 231 -7.91 -26.97 -2.80
CA ALA A 231 -8.71 -27.82 -1.93
C ALA A 231 -8.17 -27.81 -0.50
N LEU A 232 -9.05 -27.77 0.51
CA LEU A 232 -8.72 -27.68 1.94
C LEU A 232 -7.68 -28.74 2.41
N ARG A 233 -7.72 -29.95 1.82
CA ARG A 233 -6.79 -31.06 2.13
C ARG A 233 -5.64 -31.24 1.14
N ASN A 234 -5.61 -30.52 0.01
CA ASN A 234 -4.63 -30.71 -1.07
C ASN A 234 -4.07 -29.34 -1.47
N LYS A 235 -3.03 -28.90 -0.76
CA LYS A 235 -2.44 -27.54 -0.90
C LYS A 235 -1.50 -27.40 -2.08
N ASP A 236 -1.08 -28.51 -2.69
CA ASP A 236 -0.13 -28.55 -3.80
C ASP A 236 -0.81 -28.33 -5.17
N VAL A 237 -2.12 -28.53 -5.24
CA VAL A 237 -2.94 -28.22 -6.43
C VAL A 237 -3.57 -26.85 -6.26
N VAL A 238 -2.88 -25.83 -6.78
CA VAL A 238 -3.26 -24.41 -6.64
C VAL A 238 -3.57 -23.81 -8.00
N GLN A 239 -4.71 -23.17 -8.12
CA GLN A 239 -5.03 -22.28 -9.24
C GLN A 239 -4.80 -20.82 -8.86
N THR A 240 -4.25 -20.02 -9.78
CA THR A 240 -4.03 -18.58 -9.60
C THR A 240 -4.94 -17.76 -10.52
N HIS A 241 -5.66 -16.79 -9.97
CA HIS A 241 -6.48 -15.83 -10.68
C HIS A 241 -5.84 -14.44 -10.55
N VAL A 242 -5.38 -13.89 -11.67
CA VAL A 242 -4.74 -12.56 -11.74
C VAL A 242 -5.82 -11.53 -12.04
N LEU A 243 -6.32 -10.85 -11.02
CA LEU A 243 -7.32 -9.80 -11.16
C LEU A 243 -6.64 -8.47 -11.49
N THR A 244 -7.00 -7.92 -12.64
CA THR A 244 -6.64 -6.57 -13.07
C THR A 244 -7.88 -5.67 -12.99
N VAL A 245 -7.72 -4.49 -12.38
CA VAL A 245 -8.80 -3.51 -12.20
C VAL A 245 -8.42 -2.22 -12.89
N HIS A 246 -9.33 -1.71 -13.72
CA HIS A 246 -9.08 -0.56 -14.60
C HIS A 246 -9.95 0.63 -14.22
N THR A 247 -9.45 1.85 -14.41
CA THR A 247 -10.28 3.05 -14.34
C THR A 247 -10.73 3.45 -15.74
N ILE A 248 -11.88 4.12 -15.81
CA ILE A 248 -12.13 5.06 -16.90
C ILE A 248 -11.06 6.17 -16.80
N PRO A 249 -10.47 6.66 -17.90
CA PRO A 249 -9.55 7.80 -17.85
C PRO A 249 -10.23 9.03 -17.26
N GLU A 250 -9.54 9.80 -16.41
CA GLU A 250 -9.95 11.18 -16.11
C GLU A 250 -9.06 12.14 -16.91
N VAL A 251 -9.70 13.05 -17.66
CA VAL A 251 -9.05 14.10 -18.45
C VAL A 251 -9.44 15.44 -17.88
N ARG A 252 -8.46 16.31 -17.68
CA ARG A 252 -8.69 17.73 -17.37
C ARG A 252 -7.84 18.60 -18.29
N VAL A 253 -8.43 19.63 -18.88
CA VAL A 253 -7.78 20.59 -19.78
C VAL A 253 -7.83 22.01 -19.21
N THR A 254 -6.73 22.75 -19.42
CA THR A 254 -6.61 24.17 -19.04
C THR A 254 -5.85 24.98 -20.10
N PRO A 255 -6.20 26.26 -20.35
CA PRO A 255 -7.41 26.95 -19.90
C PRO A 255 -8.68 26.37 -20.53
N ARG A 256 -9.85 26.61 -19.93
CA ARG A 256 -11.15 26.21 -20.51
C ARG A 256 -11.57 27.07 -21.71
N LEU A 257 -11.17 28.34 -21.70
CA LEU A 257 -11.45 29.33 -22.74
C LEU A 257 -10.23 30.24 -22.87
N GLN A 258 -9.85 30.58 -24.10
CA GLN A 258 -8.78 31.52 -24.43
C GLN A 258 -9.24 32.50 -25.50
N SER A 259 -8.97 33.79 -25.31
CA SER A 259 -9.09 34.81 -26.36
C SER A 259 -7.69 35.27 -26.77
N LYS A 260 -7.43 35.35 -28.08
CA LYS A 260 -6.11 35.66 -28.66
C LYS A 260 -6.24 36.57 -29.87
N ARG A 261 -5.17 37.30 -30.21
CA ARG A 261 -5.08 38.02 -31.49
C ARG A 261 -4.60 37.11 -32.63
N PRO A 262 -4.94 37.45 -33.88
CA PRO A 262 -4.18 36.95 -35.03
C PRO A 262 -2.67 37.20 -34.87
N GLY A 263 -1.86 36.22 -35.24
CA GLY A 263 -0.40 36.20 -35.10
C GLY A 263 0.13 35.74 -33.74
N GLU A 264 -0.70 35.65 -32.69
CA GLU A 264 -0.28 35.14 -31.38
C GLU A 264 -0.15 33.60 -31.35
N GLU A 265 0.32 33.07 -30.21
CA GLU A 265 0.39 31.64 -29.92
C GLU A 265 -0.58 31.30 -28.76
N ALA A 266 -1.23 30.13 -28.84
CA ALA A 266 -2.06 29.57 -27.78
C ALA A 266 -1.45 28.28 -27.25
N MET A 267 -1.55 28.09 -25.94
CA MET A 267 -1.06 26.90 -25.24
C MET A 267 -2.22 26.27 -24.48
N MET A 268 -2.37 24.96 -24.56
CA MET A 268 -3.41 24.20 -23.86
C MET A 268 -2.74 23.00 -23.19
N SER A 269 -2.82 22.93 -21.87
CA SER A 269 -2.29 21.80 -21.10
C SER A 269 -3.40 20.81 -20.81
N CYS A 270 -3.09 19.52 -20.95
CA CYS A 270 -3.96 18.41 -20.63
C CYS A 270 -3.28 17.53 -19.58
N HIS A 271 -3.97 17.24 -18.48
CA HIS A 271 -3.54 16.26 -17.50
C HIS A 271 -4.48 15.06 -17.54
N VAL A 272 -3.91 13.86 -17.56
CA VAL A 272 -4.64 12.61 -17.75
C VAL A 272 -4.19 11.57 -16.74
N VAL A 273 -5.14 11.01 -16.00
CA VAL A 273 -4.90 9.89 -15.08
C VAL A 273 -5.76 8.69 -15.43
N GLY A 274 -5.27 7.51 -15.06
CA GLY A 274 -6.01 6.27 -15.09
C GLY A 274 -5.11 5.05 -15.03
N GLU A 275 -5.73 3.88 -14.87
CA GLU A 275 -5.06 2.57 -14.93
C GLU A 275 -5.78 1.67 -15.95
N PRO A 276 -5.09 1.13 -16.98
CA PRO A 276 -3.72 1.45 -17.40
C PRO A 276 -3.56 2.93 -17.79
N LEU A 277 -2.31 3.41 -17.80
CA LEU A 277 -2.00 4.79 -18.21
C LEU A 277 -2.60 5.06 -19.60
N PRO A 278 -3.53 6.02 -19.77
CA PRO A 278 -4.24 6.19 -21.04
C PRO A 278 -3.33 6.72 -22.16
N ARG A 279 -3.60 6.30 -23.41
CA ARG A 279 -3.08 7.00 -24.59
C ARG A 279 -3.82 8.32 -24.74
N VAL A 280 -3.08 9.40 -25.02
CA VAL A 280 -3.61 10.75 -25.19
C VAL A 280 -3.47 11.20 -26.64
N GLU A 281 -4.46 11.97 -27.11
CA GLU A 281 -4.56 12.49 -28.46
C GLU A 281 -5.24 13.86 -28.44
N TRP A 282 -4.83 14.79 -29.30
CA TRP A 282 -5.47 16.10 -29.44
C TRP A 282 -6.26 16.17 -30.74
N LEU A 283 -7.47 16.71 -30.67
CA LEU A 283 -8.39 16.84 -31.81
C LEU A 283 -8.93 18.26 -31.94
N LYS A 284 -9.32 18.63 -33.17
CA LYS A 284 -10.07 19.84 -33.50
C LYS A 284 -11.19 19.45 -34.45
N ASN A 285 -12.43 19.81 -34.15
CA ASN A 285 -13.61 19.39 -34.94
C ASN A 285 -13.73 17.86 -35.13
N ASP A 286 -13.38 17.08 -34.09
CA ASP A 286 -13.29 15.60 -34.10
C ASP A 286 -12.24 15.00 -35.08
N GLU A 287 -11.42 15.81 -35.76
CA GLU A 287 -10.24 15.36 -36.53
C GLU A 287 -8.97 15.40 -35.65
N SER A 288 -8.11 14.38 -35.76
CA SER A 288 -6.83 14.32 -35.03
C SER A 288 -5.89 15.43 -35.50
N LEU A 289 -5.28 16.12 -34.54
CA LEU A 289 -4.16 17.01 -34.81
C LEU A 289 -2.88 16.19 -34.94
N HIS A 290 -2.04 16.56 -35.92
CA HIS A 290 -0.73 15.97 -36.15
C HIS A 290 0.34 17.04 -35.97
N GLU A 291 1.57 16.62 -35.68
CA GLU A 291 2.71 17.52 -35.52
C GLU A 291 3.09 18.13 -36.88
N GLU A 292 2.86 19.43 -37.03
CA GLU A 292 3.07 20.23 -38.24
C GLU A 292 3.56 21.64 -37.84
N ASP A 293 3.98 22.47 -38.80
CA ASP A 293 4.33 23.90 -38.57
C ASP A 293 3.24 24.67 -37.79
N LYS A 294 2.00 24.18 -37.83
CA LYS A 294 0.83 24.77 -37.19
C LYS A 294 0.59 24.32 -35.74
N TYR A 295 0.82 23.03 -35.46
CA TYR A 295 0.43 22.36 -34.22
C TYR A 295 1.61 21.57 -33.67
N GLU A 296 2.01 21.88 -32.45
CA GLU A 296 3.09 21.18 -31.75
C GLU A 296 2.52 20.50 -30.51
N VAL A 297 2.64 19.17 -30.46
CA VAL A 297 2.23 18.36 -29.30
C VAL A 297 3.48 18.05 -28.47
N VAL A 298 3.41 18.33 -27.18
CA VAL A 298 4.53 18.20 -26.25
C VAL A 298 4.22 17.13 -25.20
N GLY A 299 5.25 16.41 -24.75
CA GLY A 299 5.21 15.55 -23.57
C GLY A 299 4.21 14.39 -23.66
N ASN A 300 4.10 13.72 -24.82
CA ASN A 300 3.13 12.65 -25.07
C ASN A 300 1.66 13.12 -24.85
N GLY A 301 1.36 14.35 -25.29
CA GLY A 301 0.02 14.95 -25.22
C GLY A 301 -0.27 15.79 -23.99
N THR A 302 0.68 15.97 -23.05
CA THR A 302 0.49 16.86 -21.88
C THR A 302 0.22 18.31 -22.26
N LYS A 303 0.64 18.75 -23.45
CA LYS A 303 0.42 20.11 -23.94
C LYS A 303 0.29 20.16 -25.46
N LEU A 304 -0.63 21.00 -25.94
CA LEU A 304 -0.76 21.41 -27.33
C LEU A 304 -0.40 22.90 -27.45
N ILE A 305 0.38 23.22 -28.47
CA ILE A 305 0.76 24.59 -28.85
C ILE A 305 0.23 24.85 -30.26
N VAL A 306 -0.53 25.94 -30.44
CA VAL A 306 -1.05 26.39 -31.74
C VAL A 306 -0.30 27.65 -32.15
N ARG A 307 0.49 27.55 -33.21
CA ARG A 307 1.42 28.60 -33.67
C ARG A 307 0.76 29.50 -34.71
N ASN A 308 1.22 30.75 -34.82
CA ASN A 308 0.82 31.74 -35.84
C ASN A 308 -0.70 31.76 -36.11
N ILE A 309 -1.48 32.10 -35.07
CA ILE A 309 -2.93 31.94 -35.04
C ILE A 309 -3.64 32.88 -36.04
N GLY A 310 -4.65 32.39 -36.75
CA GLY A 310 -5.51 33.17 -37.64
C GLY A 310 -6.97 32.75 -37.48
N TYR A 311 -7.93 33.55 -37.97
CA TYR A 311 -9.35 33.39 -37.59
C TYR A 311 -9.96 31.97 -37.74
N ALA A 312 -9.48 31.16 -38.70
CA ALA A 312 -9.88 29.75 -38.89
C ALA A 312 -9.36 28.76 -37.82
N ASP A 313 -8.54 29.23 -36.87
CA ASP A 313 -8.12 28.47 -35.70
C ASP A 313 -9.12 28.57 -34.53
N THR A 314 -10.14 29.41 -34.67
CA THR A 314 -11.26 29.52 -33.72
C THR A 314 -12.00 28.18 -33.66
N GLY A 315 -12.21 27.64 -32.45
CA GLY A 315 -12.90 26.36 -32.30
C GLY A 315 -12.65 25.68 -30.96
N ALA A 316 -13.19 24.47 -30.84
CA ALA A 316 -12.98 23.57 -29.72
C ALA A 316 -11.78 22.66 -29.99
N TYR A 317 -10.77 22.75 -29.12
CA TYR A 317 -9.62 21.85 -29.07
C TYR A 317 -9.83 20.86 -27.95
N MET A 318 -9.78 19.57 -28.28
CA MET A 318 -10.20 18.48 -27.42
C MET A 318 -8.99 17.60 -27.10
N CYS A 319 -8.69 17.43 -25.82
CA CYS A 319 -7.80 16.36 -25.37
C CYS A 319 -8.65 15.11 -25.16
N GLN A 320 -8.28 14.01 -25.78
CA GLN A 320 -8.94 12.71 -25.69
C GLN A 320 -7.99 11.71 -25.04
N ALA A 321 -8.46 10.96 -24.04
CA ALA A 321 -7.73 9.88 -23.41
C ALA A 321 -8.46 8.56 -23.57
N THR A 322 -7.72 7.53 -23.96
CA THR A 322 -8.26 6.18 -24.20
C THR A 322 -7.47 5.14 -23.42
N SER A 323 -8.16 4.32 -22.63
CA SER A 323 -7.64 3.09 -22.02
C SER A 323 -8.63 1.94 -22.27
N ILE A 324 -8.26 0.72 -21.88
CA ILE A 324 -9.18 -0.43 -21.90
C ILE A 324 -10.37 -0.28 -20.93
N GLY A 325 -10.29 0.63 -19.95
CA GLY A 325 -11.42 0.96 -19.06
C GLY A 325 -12.45 1.89 -19.70
N GLY A 326 -12.05 2.67 -20.72
CA GLY A 326 -12.94 3.55 -21.48
C GLY A 326 -12.23 4.70 -22.19
N LEU A 327 -13.02 5.59 -22.79
CA LEU A 327 -12.57 6.81 -23.45
C LEU A 327 -13.25 8.01 -22.79
N THR A 328 -12.47 9.03 -22.44
CA THR A 328 -12.98 10.33 -22.00
C THR A 328 -12.23 11.47 -22.69
N ARG A 329 -12.78 12.68 -22.57
CA ARG A 329 -12.31 13.86 -23.29
C ARG A 329 -12.64 15.13 -22.54
N ASP A 330 -11.80 16.15 -22.69
CA ASP A 330 -12.03 17.48 -22.15
C ASP A 330 -11.59 18.56 -23.15
N ILE A 331 -12.18 19.75 -23.04
CA ILE A 331 -12.15 20.77 -24.11
C ILE A 331 -11.60 22.12 -23.63
N SER A 332 -10.71 22.71 -24.44
CA SER A 332 -10.38 24.12 -24.44
C SER A 332 -11.04 24.81 -25.64
N SER A 333 -11.67 25.96 -25.43
CA SER A 333 -12.18 26.79 -26.53
C SER A 333 -11.21 27.92 -26.86
N LEU A 334 -10.83 28.07 -28.13
CA LEU A 334 -10.00 29.17 -28.62
C LEU A 334 -10.85 30.13 -29.45
N VAL A 335 -10.78 31.43 -29.13
CA VAL A 335 -11.50 32.52 -29.80
C VAL A 335 -10.51 33.59 -30.27
N ILE A 336 -10.68 34.09 -31.49
CA ILE A 336 -9.65 34.90 -32.16
C ILE A 336 -10.24 36.23 -32.63
N GLN A 337 -9.66 37.33 -32.16
CA GLN A 337 -10.22 38.67 -32.28
C GLN A 337 -9.14 39.74 -32.07
N GLU A 338 -9.25 40.87 -32.77
CA GLU A 338 -8.23 41.95 -32.76
C GLU A 338 -8.02 42.58 -31.36
N GLN A 339 -9.09 42.60 -30.56
CA GLN A 339 -9.08 42.98 -29.15
C GLN A 339 -9.52 41.75 -28.35
N PRO A 340 -8.59 40.98 -27.75
CA PRO A 340 -8.94 39.82 -26.94
C PRO A 340 -9.85 40.24 -25.79
N THR A 341 -11.03 39.63 -25.70
CA THR A 341 -11.84 39.70 -24.49
C THR A 341 -10.99 39.14 -23.35
N PRO A 342 -10.87 39.81 -22.19
CA PRO A 342 -10.17 39.23 -21.05
C PRO A 342 -10.85 37.93 -20.61
N THR A 343 -10.35 36.80 -21.12
CA THR A 343 -10.68 35.47 -20.60
C THR A 343 -9.97 35.36 -19.27
N ALA A 344 -10.60 35.92 -18.24
CA ALA A 344 -10.24 35.68 -16.86
C ALA A 344 -10.08 34.18 -16.69
N ALA A 345 -8.98 33.75 -16.05
CA ALA A 345 -8.88 32.36 -15.65
C ALA A 345 -10.07 32.09 -14.71
N ASN A 346 -10.96 31.16 -15.06
CA ASN A 346 -12.13 30.80 -14.25
C ASN A 346 -11.74 30.52 -12.79
N GLU A 347 -10.49 30.10 -12.58
CA GLU A 347 -9.83 29.87 -11.31
C GLU A 347 -8.49 30.61 -11.21
N GLU A 348 -8.32 31.41 -10.16
CA GLU A 348 -7.03 31.97 -9.73
C GLU A 348 -6.50 31.19 -8.52
N ARG A 349 -5.20 30.88 -8.51
CA ARG A 349 -4.53 30.21 -7.38
C ARG A 349 -3.85 31.23 -6.49
N ARG A 350 -4.18 31.24 -5.19
CA ARG A 350 -3.56 32.10 -4.16
C ARG A 350 -3.07 31.23 -3.00
N PHE A 351 -2.21 31.78 -2.15
CA PHE A 351 -1.74 31.08 -0.95
C PHE A 351 -1.81 31.94 0.31
N PHE A 352 -2.11 31.27 1.43
CA PHE A 352 -1.85 31.78 2.78
C PHE A 352 -0.41 31.44 3.15
N SER A 353 0.29 32.35 3.82
CA SER A 353 1.56 32.11 4.51
C SER A 353 1.41 32.47 5.98
N PHE A 354 1.98 31.62 6.84
CA PHE A 354 1.93 31.75 8.30
C PHE A 354 3.33 32.09 8.82
N HIS A 355 3.46 33.21 9.54
CA HIS A 355 4.72 33.81 9.98
C HIS A 355 4.58 34.40 11.38
N GLU A 356 5.67 34.90 11.98
CA GLU A 356 5.66 35.38 13.38
C GLU A 356 4.63 36.49 13.64
N TRP A 357 4.32 37.33 12.66
CA TRP A 357 3.47 38.52 12.84
C TRP A 357 2.05 38.35 12.29
N GLY A 358 1.66 37.10 12.02
CA GLY A 358 0.29 36.73 11.67
C GLY A 358 0.20 35.84 10.43
N ILE A 359 -0.75 36.18 9.56
CA ILE A 359 -1.13 35.41 8.38
C ILE A 359 -1.23 36.38 7.20
N SER A 360 -0.55 36.09 6.09
CA SER A 360 -0.58 36.92 4.88
C SER A 360 -1.07 36.11 3.67
N VAL A 361 -1.89 36.72 2.82
CA VAL A 361 -2.44 36.12 1.60
C VAL A 361 -1.82 36.78 0.38
N TYR A 362 -1.33 35.99 -0.57
CA TYR A 362 -0.60 36.49 -1.74
C TYR A 362 -1.18 35.99 -3.07
N GLU A 363 -1.12 36.88 -4.07
CA GLU A 363 -1.23 36.57 -5.50
C GLU A 363 0.15 36.11 -6.00
N PRO A 364 0.32 34.91 -6.59
CA PRO A 364 1.64 34.35 -6.91
C PRO A 364 2.26 34.91 -8.19
N SER A 365 1.46 35.48 -9.10
CA SER A 365 1.92 36.00 -10.39
C SER A 365 2.69 37.31 -10.23
N ALA A 366 2.05 38.34 -9.65
CA ALA A 366 2.67 39.62 -9.31
C ALA A 366 3.29 39.65 -7.89
N CYS A 367 3.22 38.53 -7.15
CA CYS A 367 3.78 38.38 -5.80
C CYS A 367 3.29 39.41 -4.78
N ARG A 368 2.02 39.80 -4.98
CA ARG A 368 1.39 40.94 -4.32
C ARG A 368 0.65 40.49 -3.07
N LEU A 369 0.85 41.22 -1.96
CA LEU A 369 0.02 41.08 -0.76
C LEU A 369 -1.43 41.45 -1.10
N TYR A 370 -2.34 40.51 -0.89
CA TYR A 370 -3.77 40.66 -1.16
C TYR A 370 -4.56 40.92 0.12
N HIS A 371 -4.24 40.23 1.22
CA HIS A 371 -4.86 40.42 2.53
C HIS A 371 -3.87 40.04 3.65
N GLN A 372 -4.08 40.55 4.86
CA GLN A 372 -3.29 40.22 6.03
C GLN A 372 -4.18 40.19 7.28
N ILE A 373 -3.93 39.21 8.14
CA ILE A 373 -4.43 39.11 9.52
C ILE A 373 -3.21 39.27 10.42
N HIS A 374 -3.23 40.22 11.35
CA HIS A 374 -2.12 40.48 12.26
C HIS A 374 -2.17 39.58 13.50
N SER A 375 -1.01 39.32 14.11
CA SER A 375 -0.90 38.59 15.39
C SER A 375 -1.76 39.17 16.52
N THR A 376 -1.98 40.49 16.49
CA THR A 376 -2.74 41.29 17.46
C THR A 376 -4.20 41.56 17.07
N ASP A 377 -4.72 40.97 15.98
CA ASP A 377 -6.14 41.10 15.66
C ASP A 377 -6.98 40.28 16.65
N ILE A 378 -8.13 40.81 17.06
CA ILE A 378 -9.08 40.10 17.94
C ILE A 378 -9.97 39.20 17.07
N ILE A 379 -10.09 37.93 17.43
CA ILE A 379 -10.88 36.96 16.67
C ILE A 379 -12.38 37.30 16.79
N PRO A 380 -13.14 37.41 15.67
CA PRO A 380 -14.56 37.75 15.70
C PRO A 380 -15.37 36.82 16.62
N GLY A 381 -16.07 37.41 17.59
CA GLY A 381 -16.91 36.68 18.54
C GLY A 381 -16.19 36.13 19.77
N THR A 382 -14.89 36.37 19.94
CA THR A 382 -14.14 36.05 21.17
C THR A 382 -13.54 37.31 21.81
N GLN A 383 -12.76 37.15 22.88
CA GLN A 383 -11.91 38.19 23.46
C GLN A 383 -10.41 37.86 23.28
N GLU A 384 -10.10 36.96 22.35
CA GLU A 384 -8.75 36.41 22.17
C GLU A 384 -8.09 36.95 20.92
N TYR A 385 -6.80 37.30 21.02
CA TYR A 385 -5.97 37.62 19.87
C TYR A 385 -5.73 36.40 18.96
N VAL A 386 -5.48 36.66 17.68
CA VAL A 386 -5.06 35.66 16.70
C VAL A 386 -3.79 34.93 17.15
N CYS A 387 -2.80 35.65 17.71
CA CYS A 387 -1.62 35.04 18.35
C CYS A 387 -1.33 35.58 19.75
N GLY A 388 -1.41 36.91 19.96
CA GLY A 388 -1.11 37.49 21.26
C GLY A 388 -1.16 39.01 21.26
N GLU A 389 -0.73 39.59 22.38
CA GLU A 389 -0.46 41.03 22.47
C GLU A 389 0.73 41.44 21.58
N LYS A 390 0.97 42.74 21.49
CA LYS A 390 2.05 43.31 20.70
C LYS A 390 3.40 42.69 21.09
N ASP A 391 4.26 42.48 20.09
CA ASP A 391 5.62 41.94 20.23
C ASP A 391 5.68 40.46 20.69
N ILE A 392 4.54 39.75 20.77
CA ILE A 392 4.47 38.28 20.93
C ILE A 392 4.37 37.61 19.55
N PRO A 393 5.34 36.76 19.15
CA PRO A 393 5.30 36.06 17.87
C PRO A 393 4.33 34.88 17.87
N CYS A 394 3.75 34.59 16.70
CA CYS A 394 2.89 33.43 16.46
C CYS A 394 3.66 32.10 16.45
N SER A 395 3.18 31.11 17.21
CA SER A 395 3.60 29.70 17.07
C SER A 395 2.56 28.92 16.27
N TRP A 396 2.91 28.56 15.04
CA TRP A 396 2.05 27.82 14.10
C TRP A 396 2.48 26.36 14.03
N GLY A 397 1.50 25.44 14.10
CA GLY A 397 1.72 24.01 13.86
C GLY A 397 1.52 23.67 12.38
N ARG A 398 0.53 22.84 12.04
CA ARG A 398 0.23 22.48 10.64
C ARG A 398 -0.95 23.27 10.11
N ALA A 399 -0.94 23.55 8.81
CA ALA A 399 -2.05 24.20 8.11
C ALA A 399 -2.49 23.39 6.88
N ILE A 400 -3.81 23.31 6.63
CA ILE A 400 -4.39 22.54 5.52
C ILE A 400 -5.58 23.26 4.86
N ASN A 401 -5.82 22.96 3.59
CA ASN A 401 -7.01 23.38 2.86
C ASN A 401 -8.13 22.34 3.03
N VAL A 402 -9.32 22.79 3.45
CA VAL A 402 -10.51 21.97 3.64
C VAL A 402 -11.57 22.33 2.60
N ALA A 403 -11.84 21.37 1.71
CA ALA A 403 -12.79 21.42 0.59
C ALA A 403 -12.70 22.68 -0.32
N ASN A 404 -11.54 23.34 -0.38
CA ASN A 404 -11.39 24.65 -1.01
C ASN A 404 -12.45 25.65 -0.52
N ARG A 405 -12.73 25.68 0.79
CA ARG A 405 -13.66 26.60 1.46
C ARG A 405 -13.04 27.24 2.70
N TYR A 406 -12.37 26.44 3.51
CA TYR A 406 -11.69 26.86 4.73
C TYR A 406 -10.22 26.50 4.70
N VAL A 407 -9.40 27.27 5.40
CA VAL A 407 -8.04 26.86 5.78
C VAL A 407 -8.04 26.66 7.30
N TYR A 408 -7.69 25.45 7.73
CA TYR A 408 -7.52 25.12 9.14
C TYR A 408 -6.04 25.25 9.48
N VAL A 409 -5.70 25.91 10.58
CA VAL A 409 -4.33 26.01 11.09
C VAL A 409 -4.30 25.74 12.60
N THR A 410 -3.37 24.89 13.04
CA THR A 410 -3.20 24.62 14.47
C THR A 410 -2.33 25.68 15.15
N GLN A 411 -2.64 25.97 16.40
CA GLN A 411 -1.80 26.76 17.31
C GLN A 411 -1.48 25.88 18.53
N PRO A 412 -0.41 25.07 18.47
CA PRO A 412 -0.15 24.03 19.47
C PRO A 412 -0.04 24.57 20.90
N GLU A 413 0.60 25.73 21.07
CA GLU A 413 0.81 26.40 22.38
C GLU A 413 -0.46 27.05 22.96
N LYS A 414 -1.61 26.87 22.30
CA LYS A 414 -2.93 27.38 22.70
C LYS A 414 -4.02 26.31 22.69
N ASP A 415 -3.67 25.03 22.49
CA ASP A 415 -4.60 23.91 22.48
C ASP A 415 -5.86 24.15 21.60
N ARG A 416 -5.66 24.81 20.44
CA ARG A 416 -6.73 25.24 19.52
C ARG A 416 -6.35 25.19 18.04
N ILE A 417 -7.38 25.17 17.20
CA ILE A 417 -7.31 25.30 15.73
C ILE A 417 -8.11 26.53 15.30
N LEU A 418 -7.54 27.37 14.44
CA LEU A 418 -8.24 28.49 13.82
C LEU A 418 -8.83 28.05 12.48
N VAL A 419 -10.10 28.39 12.23
CA VAL A 419 -10.77 28.14 10.95
C VAL A 419 -10.87 29.44 10.18
N ILE A 420 -10.19 29.54 9.04
CA ILE A 420 -10.09 30.75 8.22
C ILE A 420 -10.97 30.59 6.97
N SER A 421 -11.87 31.54 6.72
CA SER A 421 -12.73 31.51 5.53
C SER A 421 -11.96 31.97 4.29
N LYS A 422 -11.88 31.17 3.21
CA LYS A 422 -11.17 31.58 1.98
C LYS A 422 -11.78 32.83 1.29
N ILE A 423 -13.08 33.08 1.52
CA ILE A 423 -13.85 34.14 0.84
C ILE A 423 -13.66 35.47 1.57
N GLN A 424 -13.88 35.46 2.89
CA GLN A 424 -13.76 36.63 3.75
C GLN A 424 -12.32 36.91 4.22
N MET A 425 -11.42 35.92 4.10
CA MET A 425 -10.00 35.95 4.51
C MET A 425 -9.74 36.29 5.99
N VAL A 426 -10.74 36.08 6.85
CA VAL A 426 -10.67 36.22 8.32
C VAL A 426 -10.89 34.88 9.02
N VAL A 427 -10.47 34.80 10.29
CA VAL A 427 -10.86 33.72 11.21
C VAL A 427 -12.37 33.79 11.45
N VAL A 428 -13.06 32.66 11.31
CA VAL A 428 -14.53 32.54 11.43
C VAL A 428 -14.98 31.53 12.49
N ASP A 429 -14.10 30.66 12.97
CA ASP A 429 -14.34 29.81 14.14
C ASP A 429 -13.02 29.46 14.85
N VAL A 430 -13.12 29.06 16.12
CA VAL A 430 -12.01 28.59 16.96
C VAL A 430 -12.41 27.26 17.59
N VAL A 431 -11.73 26.19 17.17
CA VAL A 431 -12.01 24.83 17.65
C VAL A 431 -10.99 24.49 18.73
N ALA A 432 -11.47 24.25 19.95
CA ALA A 432 -10.64 23.73 21.04
C ALA A 432 -10.29 22.26 20.79
N THR A 433 -9.07 21.87 21.18
CA THR A 433 -8.56 20.51 21.03
C THR A 433 -8.07 19.96 22.38
N ASP A 434 -7.58 18.71 22.39
CA ASP A 434 -6.63 18.31 23.43
C ASP A 434 -5.29 19.06 23.23
N LYS A 435 -4.31 18.79 24.08
CA LYS A 435 -3.05 19.54 24.09
C LYS A 435 -2.25 19.44 22.80
N TYR A 436 -1.57 20.53 22.45
CA TYR A 436 -0.61 20.60 21.35
C TYR A 436 -1.09 19.89 20.05
N PRO A 437 -2.15 20.37 19.38
CA PRO A 437 -2.57 19.87 18.07
C PRO A 437 -1.47 20.11 17.03
N VAL A 438 -0.71 19.08 16.64
CA VAL A 438 0.46 19.25 15.75
C VAL A 438 0.19 18.93 14.28
N GLU A 439 -0.77 18.07 13.98
CA GLU A 439 -0.97 17.52 12.64
C GLU A 439 -2.45 17.48 12.29
N LEU A 440 -2.76 17.81 11.03
CA LEU A 440 -4.10 17.83 10.47
C LEU A 440 -4.13 17.00 9.18
N GLN A 441 -5.07 16.06 9.09
CA GLN A 441 -5.26 15.19 7.93
C GLN A 441 -6.74 15.29 7.50
N TYR A 442 -7.01 15.87 6.32
CA TYR A 442 -8.37 15.98 5.78
C TYR A 442 -8.74 14.73 4.98
N VAL A 443 -9.93 14.18 5.23
CA VAL A 443 -10.52 13.06 4.52
C VAL A 443 -11.73 13.56 3.74
N PRO A 444 -11.59 13.94 2.45
CA PRO A 444 -12.65 14.60 1.69
C PRO A 444 -13.91 13.74 1.53
N ALA A 445 -13.73 12.42 1.43
CA ALA A 445 -14.80 11.44 1.29
C ALA A 445 -15.80 11.40 2.47
N LEU A 446 -15.38 11.86 3.65
CA LEU A 446 -16.16 11.83 4.89
C LEU A 446 -16.46 13.25 5.42
N ASP A 447 -15.95 14.28 4.74
CA ASP A 447 -15.87 15.66 5.22
C ASP A 447 -15.31 15.80 6.66
N GLN A 448 -14.22 15.08 6.95
CA GLN A 448 -13.61 15.01 8.28
C GLN A 448 -12.18 15.56 8.29
N VAL A 449 -11.84 16.40 9.29
CA VAL A 449 -10.44 16.71 9.63
C VAL A 449 -10.04 15.91 10.87
N TRP A 450 -9.05 15.04 10.71
CA TRP A 450 -8.43 14.30 11.80
C TRP A 450 -7.25 15.10 12.36
N VAL A 451 -7.10 15.08 13.69
CA VAL A 451 -6.18 15.90 14.47
C VAL A 451 -5.35 14.98 15.37
N LEU A 452 -4.01 15.09 15.31
CA LEU A 452 -3.10 14.40 16.22
C LEU A 452 -2.56 15.39 17.26
N ASN A 453 -2.82 15.09 18.53
CA ASN A 453 -2.53 15.94 19.69
C ASN A 453 -1.36 15.35 20.50
N TRP A 454 -0.33 16.14 20.80
CA TRP A 454 0.79 15.71 21.65
C TRP A 454 0.54 16.02 23.13
N ARG A 455 1.08 15.20 24.05
CA ARG A 455 1.07 15.52 25.49
C ARG A 455 2.33 16.23 25.98
N SER A 456 3.28 16.54 25.09
CA SER A 456 4.46 17.36 25.37
C SER A 456 4.95 18.08 24.12
N GLU A 457 5.68 19.20 24.31
CA GLU A 457 6.26 20.01 23.23
C GLU A 457 7.31 19.27 22.37
N ARG A 458 7.80 18.11 22.85
CA ARG A 458 8.99 17.42 22.33
C ARG A 458 8.70 16.10 21.61
N ASN A 459 7.44 15.84 21.24
CA ASN A 459 7.00 14.54 20.70
C ASN A 459 7.25 13.36 21.66
N ILE A 460 7.32 13.62 22.97
CA ILE A 460 7.59 12.60 24.00
C ILE A 460 6.28 12.13 24.62
N GLY A 461 6.14 10.81 24.72
CA GLY A 461 5.02 10.14 25.36
C GLY A 461 3.83 9.91 24.43
N ILE A 462 2.72 9.55 25.07
CA ILE A 462 1.44 9.21 24.46
C ILE A 462 0.72 10.44 23.87
N LYS A 463 -0.03 10.20 22.80
CA LYS A 463 -0.83 11.18 22.03
C LYS A 463 -2.32 10.86 22.15
N THR A 464 -3.17 11.80 21.75
CA THR A 464 -4.60 11.55 21.53
C THR A 464 -4.99 11.92 20.10
N ILE A 465 -6.12 11.39 19.64
CA ILE A 465 -6.69 11.67 18.31
C ILE A 465 -8.05 12.33 18.50
N GLN A 466 -8.32 13.38 17.73
CA GLN A 466 -9.64 14.01 17.63
C GLN A 466 -10.06 14.15 16.16
N VAL A 467 -11.36 14.23 15.92
CA VAL A 467 -11.97 14.36 14.59
C VAL A 467 -12.94 15.53 14.60
N ILE A 468 -12.85 16.40 13.60
CA ILE A 468 -13.83 17.46 13.32
C ILE A 468 -14.69 16.96 12.16
N ARG A 469 -15.97 16.70 12.41
CA ARG A 469 -16.94 16.21 11.41
C ARG A 469 -17.64 17.36 10.68
N ASP A 470 -17.96 17.12 9.40
CA ASP A 470 -18.59 18.08 8.48
C ASP A 470 -17.78 19.39 8.36
N ALA A 471 -16.46 19.25 8.22
CA ALA A 471 -15.49 20.34 8.29
C ALA A 471 -15.65 21.38 7.17
N ALA A 472 -16.10 20.98 5.98
CA ALA A 472 -16.44 21.91 4.91
C ALA A 472 -17.77 22.64 5.12
N GLN A 473 -18.59 22.28 6.12
CA GLN A 473 -19.92 22.86 6.28
C GLN A 473 -19.89 24.18 7.05
N LYS A 474 -20.77 25.11 6.65
CA LYS A 474 -20.92 26.43 7.29
C LYS A 474 -21.75 26.33 8.57
N ARG A 475 -21.16 25.72 9.59
CA ARG A 475 -21.69 25.57 10.96
C ARG A 475 -20.57 25.79 11.97
N LYS A 476 -20.88 25.81 13.28
CA LYS A 476 -19.83 25.78 14.30
C LYS A 476 -19.15 24.41 14.32
N HIS A 477 -17.82 24.40 14.31
CA HIS A 477 -17.00 23.20 14.33
C HIS A 477 -16.65 22.80 15.77
N HIS A 478 -16.47 21.50 15.99
CA HIS A 478 -16.11 20.91 17.27
C HIS A 478 -15.37 19.59 17.04
N THR A 479 -14.54 19.21 18.01
CA THR A 479 -13.82 17.94 18.06
C THR A 479 -14.67 16.85 18.72
N VAL A 480 -14.49 15.61 18.27
CA VAL A 480 -14.92 14.38 18.94
C VAL A 480 -13.77 13.38 18.95
N HIS A 481 -13.68 12.52 19.97
CA HIS A 481 -12.70 11.43 20.00
C HIS A 481 -13.22 10.19 19.22
N PRO A 482 -12.34 9.38 18.60
CA PRO A 482 -12.67 8.03 18.13
C PRO A 482 -13.07 7.08 19.27
N GLU A 483 -13.56 5.89 18.94
CA GLU A 483 -13.83 4.85 19.96
C GLU A 483 -12.50 4.38 20.62
N PRO A 484 -12.44 4.25 21.96
CA PRO A 484 -11.22 3.84 22.65
C PRO A 484 -10.94 2.34 22.53
N ILE A 485 -9.67 1.93 22.44
CA ILE A 485 -9.30 0.51 22.61
C ILE A 485 -9.31 0.19 24.11
N ASP A 486 -10.02 -0.87 24.50
CA ASP A 486 -10.08 -1.39 25.89
C ASP A 486 -10.39 -0.31 26.96
N GLY A 487 -11.18 0.70 26.58
CA GLY A 487 -11.54 1.83 27.44
C GLY A 487 -10.44 2.91 27.61
N GLN A 488 -9.33 2.83 26.87
CA GLN A 488 -8.23 3.79 26.91
C GLN A 488 -8.14 4.61 25.61
N PHE A 489 -8.15 5.94 25.74
CA PHE A 489 -7.94 6.90 24.63
C PHE A 489 -6.45 7.27 24.43
N ASP A 490 -5.58 6.70 25.27
CA ASP A 490 -4.37 7.37 25.75
C ASP A 490 -3.07 6.64 25.38
N LEU A 491 -3.05 5.84 24.30
CA LEU A 491 -1.88 5.01 23.93
C LEU A 491 -1.22 5.40 22.60
N VAL A 492 -1.76 6.35 21.83
CA VAL A 492 -1.32 6.63 20.45
C VAL A 492 0.16 7.07 20.39
N ARG A 493 0.95 6.45 19.49
CA ARG A 493 2.30 6.87 19.07
C ARG A 493 2.25 7.57 17.70
N GLY A 494 1.45 7.08 16.75
CA GLY A 494 1.32 7.65 15.41
C GLY A 494 -0.05 7.35 14.78
N LEU A 495 -0.50 8.26 13.92
CA LEU A 495 -1.74 8.16 13.13
C LEU A 495 -1.38 8.32 11.65
N TYR A 496 -1.82 7.38 10.83
CA TYR A 496 -1.45 7.26 9.42
C TYR A 496 -2.72 7.11 8.57
N ILE A 497 -3.25 8.24 8.09
CA ILE A 497 -4.40 8.25 7.18
C ILE A 497 -3.89 8.43 5.73
N PRO A 498 -4.43 7.67 4.75
CA PRO A 498 -4.12 7.87 3.34
C PRO A 498 -4.50 9.28 2.87
N TYR A 499 -3.60 9.91 2.10
CA TYR A 499 -3.87 11.20 1.46
C TYR A 499 -4.58 11.00 0.12
N LEU A 500 -5.31 12.02 -0.35
CA LEU A 500 -5.97 11.97 -1.66
C LEU A 500 -4.93 11.94 -2.78
N GLN A 501 -5.06 10.97 -3.69
CA GLN A 501 -4.26 10.80 -4.89
C GLN A 501 -5.10 11.10 -6.14
N ASP A 502 -4.47 11.57 -7.21
CA ASP A 502 -5.20 12.05 -8.40
C ASP A 502 -5.93 10.91 -9.13
N ILE A 503 -5.46 9.67 -8.99
CA ILE A 503 -6.10 8.46 -9.54
C ILE A 503 -7.43 8.08 -8.84
N GLY A 504 -7.95 8.94 -7.95
CA GLY A 504 -9.35 8.96 -7.53
C GLY A 504 -9.79 7.87 -6.54
N HIS A 505 -8.87 7.01 -6.08
CA HIS A 505 -9.22 5.94 -5.14
C HIS A 505 -9.51 6.48 -3.73
N MET A 506 -10.52 5.89 -3.08
CA MET A 506 -10.93 6.20 -1.71
C MET A 506 -10.62 5.04 -0.77
N PHE A 507 -9.69 5.28 0.15
CA PHE A 507 -9.33 4.32 1.19
C PHE A 507 -10.36 4.30 2.34
N LYS A 508 -10.73 3.10 2.79
CA LYS A 508 -11.68 2.83 3.88
C LYS A 508 -11.04 2.92 5.27
N TYR A 509 -9.76 2.52 5.33
CA TYR A 509 -8.95 2.39 6.54
C TYR A 509 -7.70 3.26 6.50
N GLY A 510 -7.31 3.77 7.66
CA GLY A 510 -5.92 4.15 7.98
C GLY A 510 -5.32 3.18 9.00
N TYR A 511 -4.13 3.52 9.52
CA TYR A 511 -3.50 2.78 10.61
C TYR A 511 -3.10 3.67 11.77
N VAL A 512 -3.02 3.08 12.96
CA VAL A 512 -2.55 3.69 14.20
C VAL A 512 -1.50 2.79 14.84
N THR A 513 -0.42 3.37 15.36
CA THR A 513 0.55 2.65 16.20
C THR A 513 0.44 3.12 17.63
N HIS A 514 0.63 2.21 18.59
CA HIS A 514 0.48 2.47 20.02
C HIS A 514 1.81 2.35 20.77
N THR A 515 1.91 3.08 21.87
CA THR A 515 3.08 3.08 22.77
C THR A 515 3.10 1.79 23.57
N ASN A 516 4.29 1.17 23.70
CA ASN A 516 4.52 -0.12 24.36
C ASN A 516 3.79 -1.34 23.76
N GLN A 517 3.08 -1.19 22.64
CA GLN A 517 2.45 -2.26 21.88
C GLN A 517 3.23 -2.49 20.58
N ARG A 518 3.37 -3.76 20.15
CA ARG A 518 4.17 -4.13 18.95
C ARG A 518 3.33 -4.27 17.67
N GLY A 519 2.01 -4.25 17.80
CA GLY A 519 1.08 -4.30 16.67
C GLY A 519 0.80 -2.93 16.06
N MET A 520 0.47 -2.93 14.78
CA MET A 520 -0.15 -1.82 14.08
C MET A 520 -1.66 -2.08 13.98
N TYR A 521 -2.49 -1.10 14.33
CA TYR A 521 -3.95 -1.25 14.36
C TYR A 521 -4.61 -0.60 13.15
N LYS A 522 -5.50 -1.34 12.49
CA LYS A 522 -6.31 -0.91 11.34
C LYS A 522 -7.52 -0.14 11.85
N LEU A 523 -7.70 1.08 11.34
CA LEU A 523 -8.70 2.05 11.80
C LEU A 523 -9.70 2.35 10.68
N ASP A 524 -10.96 1.97 10.89
CA ASP A 524 -12.12 2.28 10.04
C ASP A 524 -12.42 3.77 10.15
N LEU A 525 -12.14 4.53 9.09
CA LEU A 525 -12.23 5.99 9.07
C LEU A 525 -13.69 6.46 9.11
N ALA A 526 -14.59 5.70 8.49
CA ALA A 526 -16.01 6.02 8.43
C ALA A 526 -16.71 5.81 9.79
N ASN A 527 -16.36 4.73 10.49
CA ASN A 527 -16.95 4.40 11.79
C ASN A 527 -16.10 4.87 13.00
N MET A 528 -14.88 5.39 12.78
CA MET A 528 -13.92 5.85 13.81
C MET A 528 -13.60 4.77 14.87
N ARG A 529 -13.45 3.51 14.41
CA ARG A 529 -13.24 2.32 15.26
C ARG A 529 -12.09 1.46 14.75
N TYR A 530 -11.47 0.70 15.65
CA TYR A 530 -10.42 -0.24 15.30
C TYR A 530 -11.03 -1.58 14.84
N THR A 531 -10.47 -2.19 13.79
CA THR A 531 -11.05 -3.40 13.17
C THR A 531 -10.11 -4.61 13.19
N ARG A 532 -8.80 -4.40 13.12
CA ARG A 532 -7.80 -5.48 13.02
C ARG A 532 -6.44 -5.02 13.54
N SER A 533 -5.56 -5.96 13.87
CA SER A 533 -4.16 -5.69 14.20
C SER A 533 -3.23 -6.52 13.29
N ALA A 534 -2.16 -5.90 12.82
CA ALA A 534 -1.05 -6.55 12.14
C ALA A 534 0.14 -6.63 13.12
N ASP A 535 0.68 -7.83 13.35
CA ASP A 535 1.87 -7.98 14.20
C ASP A 535 3.15 -7.72 13.39
N LEU A 536 3.94 -6.76 13.85
CA LEU A 536 5.22 -6.37 13.25
C LEU A 536 6.42 -6.77 14.12
N ALA A 537 6.18 -7.46 15.25
CA ALA A 537 7.22 -7.99 16.12
C ALA A 537 8.23 -8.92 15.42
N PRO A 538 7.84 -9.82 14.48
CA PRO A 538 8.79 -10.67 13.75
C PRO A 538 9.83 -9.89 12.93
N TYR A 539 9.52 -8.63 12.58
CA TYR A 539 10.37 -7.74 11.77
C TYR A 539 11.11 -6.70 12.62
N ASN A 540 10.95 -6.73 13.96
CA ASN A 540 11.44 -5.70 14.90
C ASN A 540 11.08 -4.27 14.44
N CYS A 541 9.88 -4.08 13.90
CA CYS A 541 9.46 -2.84 13.26
C CYS A 541 8.43 -2.10 14.12
N VAL A 542 8.76 -0.88 14.56
CA VAL A 542 7.76 0.12 14.91
C VAL A 542 7.59 1.08 13.72
N PRO A 543 6.40 1.19 13.12
CA PRO A 543 6.19 2.13 12.02
C PRO A 543 6.37 3.58 12.45
N ALA A 544 7.24 4.29 11.73
CA ALA A 544 7.52 5.72 11.89
C ALA A 544 6.83 6.58 10.82
N HIS A 545 6.83 6.09 9.58
CA HIS A 545 6.13 6.69 8.45
C HIS A 545 5.47 5.59 7.62
N ILE A 546 4.25 5.85 7.14
CA ILE A 546 3.48 4.93 6.30
C ILE A 546 3.02 5.68 5.04
N GLN A 547 3.01 5.02 3.90
CA GLN A 547 2.48 5.49 2.62
C GLN A 547 1.54 4.46 1.99
N PHE A 548 0.57 4.94 1.22
CA PHE A 548 -0.55 4.17 0.71
C PHE A 548 -0.73 4.45 -0.80
N PRO A 549 -0.06 3.73 -1.71
CA PRO A 549 -0.38 3.81 -3.13
C PRO A 549 -1.77 3.23 -3.42
N ALA A 550 -2.58 3.93 -4.21
CA ALA A 550 -3.88 3.44 -4.65
C ALA A 550 -3.80 2.21 -5.58
N LEU A 551 -2.71 2.09 -6.34
CA LEU A 551 -2.47 0.96 -7.23
C LEU A 551 -2.08 -0.29 -6.43
N TYR A 552 -2.75 -1.40 -6.75
CA TYR A 552 -2.51 -2.77 -6.23
C TYR A 552 -2.72 -2.97 -4.73
N GLY A 553 -3.02 -1.91 -3.98
CA GLY A 553 -3.38 -2.01 -2.57
C GLY A 553 -2.20 -2.31 -1.68
N PHE A 554 -1.06 -1.65 -1.89
CA PHE A 554 0.09 -1.79 -0.99
C PHE A 554 0.06 -0.79 0.17
N VAL A 555 0.80 -1.13 1.22
CA VAL A 555 1.14 -0.24 2.34
C VAL A 555 2.65 -0.28 2.52
N ILE A 556 3.31 0.88 2.51
CA ILE A 556 4.77 1.00 2.56
C ILE A 556 5.15 1.66 3.88
N LEU A 557 5.92 0.98 4.72
CA LEU A 557 6.26 1.44 6.06
C LEU A 557 7.76 1.61 6.21
N GLN A 558 8.20 2.74 6.79
CA GLN A 558 9.54 2.89 7.36
C GLN A 558 9.52 2.39 8.81
N CYS A 559 10.46 1.51 9.14
CA CYS A 559 10.58 0.89 10.45
C CYS A 559 11.66 1.55 11.30
N GLU A 560 11.33 1.78 12.58
CA GLU A 560 12.26 2.12 13.66
C GLU A 560 12.40 0.94 14.64
N GLU A 561 13.57 0.84 15.27
CA GLU A 561 13.78 -0.01 16.44
C GLU A 561 13.04 0.57 17.67
N PRO A 562 12.29 -0.25 18.44
CA PRO A 562 11.38 0.24 19.50
C PRO A 562 12.03 1.13 20.58
N ILE A 563 13.30 0.88 20.91
CA ILE A 563 13.99 1.51 22.05
C ILE A 563 14.85 2.71 21.61
N THR A 564 15.58 2.58 20.50
CA THR A 564 16.52 3.62 20.06
C THR A 564 15.89 4.65 19.12
N GLY A 565 14.75 4.35 18.51
CA GLY A 565 14.17 5.16 17.43
C GLY A 565 15.03 5.19 16.16
N LYS A 566 16.02 4.30 16.03
CA LYS A 566 16.87 4.21 14.85
C LYS A 566 16.12 3.49 13.73
N ALA A 567 16.10 4.07 12.53
CA ALA A 567 15.52 3.41 11.35
C ALA A 567 16.27 2.11 11.00
N THR A 568 15.53 1.04 10.70
CA THR A 568 16.03 -0.32 10.45
C THR A 568 15.87 -0.78 9.00
N GLY A 569 14.83 -0.31 8.32
CA GLY A 569 14.53 -0.63 6.92
C GLY A 569 13.11 -0.24 6.53
N GLN A 570 12.60 -0.84 5.46
CA GLN A 570 11.21 -0.70 5.03
C GLN A 570 10.49 -2.05 4.91
N LEU A 571 9.18 -2.06 5.18
CA LEU A 571 8.26 -3.15 4.89
C LEU A 571 7.27 -2.76 3.79
N LEU A 572 6.89 -3.76 2.99
CA LEU A 572 5.76 -3.69 2.05
C LEU A 572 4.69 -4.65 2.55
N LEU A 573 3.46 -4.18 2.76
CA LEU A 573 2.29 -4.96 3.16
C LEU A 573 1.21 -4.88 2.07
N ASP A 574 0.29 -5.84 2.08
CA ASP A 574 -1.01 -5.77 1.41
C ASP A 574 -2.05 -5.08 2.31
N TYR A 575 -2.83 -4.16 1.74
CA TYR A 575 -3.82 -3.34 2.45
C TYR A 575 -5.10 -4.10 2.82
N LEU A 576 -5.48 -5.14 2.07
CA LEU A 576 -6.65 -5.96 2.38
C LEU A 576 -6.31 -6.97 3.49
N THR A 577 -5.26 -7.75 3.27
CA THR A 577 -4.89 -8.88 4.13
C THR A 577 -3.96 -8.52 5.29
N ASP A 578 -3.41 -7.29 5.31
CA ASP A 578 -2.40 -6.81 6.26
C ASP A 578 -1.10 -7.64 6.30
N THR A 579 -0.88 -8.52 5.31
CA THR A 579 0.25 -9.44 5.23
C THR A 579 1.51 -8.76 4.72
N VAL A 580 2.66 -9.05 5.34
CA VAL A 580 3.97 -8.53 4.90
C VAL A 580 4.44 -9.26 3.64
N LEU A 581 4.51 -8.53 2.53
CA LEU A 581 4.91 -9.02 1.21
C LEU A 581 6.42 -8.97 0.99
N SER A 582 7.11 -7.99 1.58
CA SER A 582 8.58 -7.96 1.56
C SER A 582 9.16 -7.12 2.70
N HIS A 583 10.38 -7.45 3.09
CA HIS A 583 11.20 -6.68 4.02
C HIS A 583 12.50 -6.27 3.30
N LYS A 584 12.78 -4.97 3.24
CA LYS A 584 13.99 -4.38 2.67
C LYS A 584 14.85 -3.79 3.81
N PRO A 585 15.60 -4.61 4.56
CA PRO A 585 16.50 -4.13 5.60
C PRO A 585 17.57 -3.22 5.01
N GLY A 586 17.97 -2.18 5.74
CA GLY A 586 18.96 -1.20 5.27
C GLY A 586 18.42 -0.12 4.33
N LEU A 587 17.21 -0.26 3.76
CA LEU A 587 16.51 0.86 3.12
C LEU A 587 15.87 1.75 4.19
N ILE A 588 16.70 2.51 4.91
CA ILE A 588 16.32 3.21 6.16
C ILE A 588 15.62 4.55 5.96
N GLY A 589 15.43 5.01 4.72
CA GLY A 589 14.86 6.32 4.41
C GLY A 589 13.33 6.42 4.53
N LYS A 590 12.82 7.65 4.50
CA LYS A 590 11.38 7.96 4.50
C LYS A 590 10.77 7.77 3.12
N PRO A 591 9.78 6.87 2.93
CA PRO A 591 9.10 6.72 1.64
C PRO A 591 8.09 7.86 1.42
N MET A 592 7.95 8.27 0.16
CA MET A 592 6.92 9.19 -0.33
C MET A 592 6.39 8.68 -1.66
N VAL A 593 5.07 8.62 -1.84
CA VAL A 593 4.44 8.10 -3.07
C VAL A 593 3.97 9.26 -3.97
N SER A 594 4.17 9.13 -5.28
CA SER A 594 3.73 10.14 -6.25
C SER A 594 2.19 10.21 -6.33
N PRO A 595 1.58 11.37 -6.67
CA PRO A 595 0.11 11.51 -6.69
C PRO A 595 -0.63 10.60 -7.68
N ASP A 596 0.07 10.10 -8.71
CA ASP A 596 -0.42 9.10 -9.67
C ASP A 596 -0.30 7.65 -9.17
N SER A 597 0.26 7.42 -7.98
CA SER A 597 0.60 6.11 -7.40
C SER A 597 1.55 5.24 -8.22
N ARG A 598 2.35 5.80 -9.14
CA ARG A 598 3.27 5.02 -9.99
C ARG A 598 4.71 4.92 -9.45
N HIS A 599 5.13 5.87 -8.62
CA HIS A 599 6.49 5.91 -8.07
C HIS A 599 6.50 6.01 -6.54
N VAL A 600 7.49 5.36 -5.93
CA VAL A 600 7.94 5.62 -4.56
C VAL A 600 9.29 6.31 -4.63
N VAL A 601 9.46 7.43 -3.93
CA VAL A 601 10.77 8.03 -3.68
C VAL A 601 11.07 7.90 -2.20
N THR A 602 12.15 7.17 -1.88
CA THR A 602 12.65 7.05 -0.50
C THR A 602 13.77 8.06 -0.27
N LEU A 603 13.54 8.96 0.69
CA LEU A 603 14.52 9.91 1.20
C LEU A 603 15.40 9.25 2.27
N ASP A 604 16.54 8.69 1.85
CA ASP A 604 17.55 8.14 2.75
C ASP A 604 18.58 9.22 3.13
N LYS A 605 18.82 9.39 4.44
CA LYS A 605 19.75 10.38 5.00
C LYS A 605 20.93 9.66 5.65
N GLN A 606 22.06 9.61 4.95
CA GLN A 606 23.27 8.97 5.40
C GLN A 606 24.29 10.00 5.94
N ALA A 607 25.30 9.54 6.69
CA ALA A 607 26.33 10.41 7.23
C ALA A 607 27.22 11.07 6.14
N SER A 608 27.22 10.52 4.92
CA SER A 608 27.97 10.99 3.75
C SER A 608 27.17 11.91 2.82
N GLY A 609 25.86 12.06 3.03
CA GLY A 609 24.96 12.78 2.13
C GLY A 609 23.56 12.19 2.09
N VAL A 610 22.75 12.64 1.14
CA VAL A 610 21.36 12.18 0.97
C VAL A 610 21.22 11.37 -0.30
N ILE A 611 20.44 10.29 -0.24
CA ILE A 611 20.12 9.45 -1.40
C ILE A 611 18.61 9.43 -1.60
N LEU A 612 18.16 9.79 -2.79
CA LEU A 612 16.78 9.59 -3.24
C LEU A 612 16.71 8.28 -4.01
N VAL A 613 16.15 7.23 -3.40
CA VAL A 613 15.97 5.92 -4.04
C VAL A 613 14.59 5.88 -4.70
N VAL A 614 14.55 5.78 -6.02
CA VAL A 614 13.30 5.76 -6.80
C VAL A 614 12.93 4.31 -7.14
N GLN A 615 11.67 3.96 -6.89
CA GLN A 615 11.08 2.65 -7.18
C GLN A 615 9.77 2.80 -7.96
N GLU A 616 9.55 1.93 -8.94
CA GLU A 616 8.33 1.78 -9.71
C GLU A 616 7.34 0.85 -8.98
N ILE A 617 6.06 1.23 -8.96
CA ILE A 617 4.97 0.47 -8.32
C ILE A 617 4.33 -0.45 -9.38
N LEU A 618 4.51 -1.77 -9.22
CA LEU A 618 4.04 -2.80 -10.15
C LEU A 618 3.09 -3.80 -9.46
N PRO A 619 2.29 -4.60 -10.21
CA PRO A 619 1.36 -5.57 -9.63
C PRO A 619 2.01 -6.60 -8.69
N ASN A 620 3.32 -6.85 -8.85
CA ASN A 620 4.11 -7.77 -8.04
C ASN A 620 5.02 -7.07 -7.01
N GLY A 621 4.79 -5.78 -6.72
CA GLY A 621 5.47 -5.02 -5.67
C GLY A 621 6.35 -3.87 -6.18
N LEU A 622 7.39 -3.53 -5.40
CA LEU A 622 8.22 -2.34 -5.62
C LEU A 622 9.56 -2.69 -6.29
N LYS A 623 9.69 -2.32 -7.57
CA LYS A 623 10.88 -2.51 -8.41
C LYS A 623 11.80 -1.30 -8.34
N PHE A 624 13.11 -1.50 -8.22
CA PHE A 624 14.08 -0.39 -8.25
C PHE A 624 14.21 0.21 -9.66
N SER A 625 14.24 1.54 -9.74
CA SER A 625 14.46 2.27 -10.99
C SER A 625 15.87 2.86 -11.06
N PHE A 626 16.21 3.75 -10.12
CA PHE A 626 17.53 4.38 -9.98
C PHE A 626 17.66 5.06 -8.61
N ASP A 627 18.89 5.46 -8.23
CA ASP A 627 19.15 6.29 -7.06
C ASP A 627 19.89 7.59 -7.42
N VAL A 628 19.55 8.68 -6.73
CA VAL A 628 20.18 9.99 -6.89
C VAL A 628 20.89 10.38 -5.59
N LYS A 629 22.23 10.46 -5.64
CA LYS A 629 23.08 10.85 -4.51
C LYS A 629 23.34 12.35 -4.57
N THR A 630 23.07 13.06 -3.48
CA THR A 630 23.24 14.52 -3.40
C THR A 630 23.90 14.94 -2.09
N THR A 631 24.64 16.06 -2.15
CA THR A 631 25.18 16.74 -0.96
C THR A 631 24.20 17.78 -0.41
N LEU A 632 22.99 17.86 -0.95
CA LEU A 632 21.90 18.69 -0.42
C LEU A 632 21.25 17.96 0.76
N ASN A 633 21.29 18.51 1.97
CA ASN A 633 20.46 17.98 3.05
C ASN A 633 19.02 18.46 2.82
N ILE A 634 18.13 17.53 2.48
CA ILE A 634 16.76 17.86 2.04
C ILE A 634 15.87 18.16 3.25
N SER A 635 15.16 19.28 3.24
CA SER A 635 14.22 19.70 4.28
C SER A 635 12.82 19.10 4.04
N ASP A 636 12.29 19.32 2.83
CA ASP A 636 10.97 18.89 2.40
C ASP A 636 10.97 18.49 0.91
N ILE A 637 9.94 17.77 0.48
CA ILE A 637 9.78 17.27 -0.89
C ILE A 637 8.36 17.52 -1.37
N THR A 638 8.21 17.95 -2.62
CA THR A 638 6.90 18.04 -3.29
C THR A 638 6.95 17.43 -4.69
N PHE A 639 5.81 16.91 -5.13
CA PHE A 639 5.62 16.38 -6.49
C PHE A 639 4.90 17.41 -7.35
N TYR A 640 5.40 17.62 -8.56
CA TYR A 640 4.87 18.58 -9.54
C TYR A 640 4.51 17.85 -10.84
N PRO A 641 3.39 18.17 -11.51
CA PRO A 641 3.00 17.51 -12.76
C PRO A 641 4.12 17.60 -13.81
N SER A 642 4.49 16.46 -14.41
CA SER A 642 5.63 16.43 -15.33
C SER A 642 5.30 17.16 -16.63
N GLN A 643 6.27 17.90 -17.16
CA GLN A 643 6.15 18.52 -18.49
C GLN A 643 6.36 17.49 -19.62
N THR A 644 7.03 16.36 -19.34
CA THR A 644 7.42 15.36 -20.34
C THR A 644 6.55 14.10 -20.36
N THR A 645 5.73 13.87 -19.33
CA THR A 645 4.83 12.72 -19.20
C THR A 645 3.57 13.12 -18.44
N HIS A 646 2.49 12.34 -18.50
CA HIS A 646 1.29 12.56 -17.67
C HIS A 646 1.48 12.20 -16.18
N GLY A 647 2.66 11.73 -15.79
CA GLY A 647 3.02 11.46 -14.40
C GLY A 647 3.59 12.70 -13.69
N TYR A 648 4.46 12.45 -12.72
CA TYR A 648 5.00 13.48 -11.82
C TYR A 648 6.53 13.55 -11.84
N ASP A 649 7.04 14.76 -11.62
CA ASP A 649 8.44 15.06 -11.31
C ASP A 649 8.57 15.58 -9.87
N LEU A 650 9.79 15.62 -9.34
CA LEU A 650 10.07 15.89 -7.92
C LEU A 650 10.90 17.16 -7.72
N TYR A 651 10.52 17.96 -6.72
CA TYR A 651 11.27 19.11 -6.25
C TYR A 651 11.56 18.96 -4.75
N ALA A 652 12.82 19.12 -4.34
CA ALA A 652 13.29 18.93 -2.98
C ALA A 652 14.01 20.18 -2.47
N SER A 653 13.59 20.67 -1.30
CA SER A 653 14.10 21.90 -0.70
C SER A 653 15.31 21.64 0.21
N SER A 654 16.22 22.60 0.36
CA SER A 654 17.40 22.44 1.23
C SER A 654 17.19 22.92 2.66
N THR A 655 17.77 22.21 3.64
CA THR A 655 17.78 22.62 5.05
C THR A 655 18.72 23.77 5.37
N ASP A 656 19.70 24.03 4.50
CA ASP A 656 20.93 24.76 4.84
C ASP A 656 21.50 25.58 3.68
N LYS A 657 21.37 25.08 2.45
CA LYS A 657 21.79 25.77 1.21
C LYS A 657 20.65 26.60 0.61
N GLU A 658 20.99 27.43 -0.37
CA GLU A 658 20.07 28.37 -1.04
C GLU A 658 19.50 27.80 -2.36
N ASP A 659 19.42 26.48 -2.44
CA ASP A 659 19.06 25.73 -3.63
C ASP A 659 17.83 24.83 -3.41
N ILE A 660 17.06 24.63 -4.48
CA ILE A 660 16.04 23.58 -4.63
C ILE A 660 16.54 22.59 -5.68
N LEU A 661 16.55 21.30 -5.35
CA LEU A 661 16.85 20.23 -6.30
C LEU A 661 15.59 19.88 -7.10
N PHE A 662 15.73 19.80 -8.42
CA PHE A 662 14.76 19.20 -9.33
C PHE A 662 15.23 17.79 -9.73
N LEU A 663 14.30 16.85 -9.80
CA LEU A 663 14.52 15.50 -10.30
C LEU A 663 13.36 15.09 -11.23
N ASN A 664 13.67 14.83 -12.50
CA ASN A 664 12.72 14.22 -13.42
C ASN A 664 12.63 12.71 -13.16
N LEU A 665 11.46 12.20 -12.76
CA LEU A 665 11.31 10.80 -12.32
C LEU A 665 11.37 9.81 -13.48
N ALA A 666 11.04 10.23 -14.71
CA ALA A 666 11.09 9.38 -15.90
C ALA A 666 12.52 9.13 -16.44
N THR A 667 13.48 10.03 -16.17
CA THR A 667 14.83 9.97 -16.75
C THR A 667 15.98 9.97 -15.72
N GLY A 668 15.68 10.25 -14.45
CA GLY A 668 16.70 10.46 -13.42
C GLY A 668 17.50 11.77 -13.56
N LYS A 669 17.14 12.65 -14.50
CA LYS A 669 17.84 13.93 -14.72
C LYS A 669 17.65 14.86 -13.51
N VAL A 670 18.78 15.32 -12.96
CA VAL A 670 18.84 16.29 -11.85
C VAL A 670 19.18 17.68 -12.38
N GLU A 671 18.51 18.70 -11.86
CA GLU A 671 18.83 20.12 -12.06
C GLU A 671 18.73 20.86 -10.71
N MET A 672 19.32 22.06 -10.60
CA MET A 672 19.33 22.86 -9.36
C MET A 672 18.78 24.26 -9.65
N ILE A 673 17.79 24.70 -8.86
CA ILE A 673 17.25 26.06 -8.88
C ILE A 673 17.90 26.82 -7.72
N THR A 674 18.73 27.80 -8.02
CA THR A 674 19.49 28.57 -7.02
C THR A 674 18.80 29.88 -6.66
N GLY A 675 19.22 30.51 -5.55
CA GLY A 675 18.78 31.85 -5.18
C GLY A 675 17.46 31.91 -4.43
N VAL A 676 17.11 30.89 -3.63
CA VAL A 676 15.93 30.89 -2.75
C VAL A 676 16.24 31.37 -1.32
N GLY A 677 17.30 32.17 -1.17
CA GLY A 677 17.86 32.64 0.11
C GLY A 677 18.21 31.51 1.09
N LYS A 678 18.60 31.85 2.32
CA LYS A 678 18.93 30.84 3.35
C LYS A 678 17.68 30.29 4.05
N ALA A 679 17.68 28.99 4.35
CA ALA A 679 16.60 28.34 5.11
C ALA A 679 16.49 28.89 6.55
N MET A 680 15.30 28.74 7.15
CA MET A 680 15.10 29.04 8.58
C MET A 680 15.99 28.13 9.45
N PRO A 681 16.65 28.64 10.51
CA PRO A 681 17.39 27.80 11.46
C PRO A 681 16.55 26.69 12.09
N MET A 682 17.07 25.45 12.11
CA MET A 682 16.35 24.27 12.64
C MET A 682 15.96 24.38 14.13
N ASN A 683 16.62 25.25 14.90
CA ASN A 683 16.26 25.51 16.31
C ASN A 683 15.01 26.39 16.48
N LEU A 684 14.50 26.97 15.39
CA LEU A 684 13.25 27.74 15.37
C LEU A 684 12.06 26.88 14.91
N THR A 685 12.30 25.81 14.14
CA THR A 685 11.24 24.84 13.80
C THR A 685 10.78 24.05 15.03
N LYS A 686 9.46 24.02 15.22
CA LYS A 686 8.74 23.23 16.21
C LYS A 686 7.81 22.22 15.54
N TRP A 687 7.16 21.37 16.33
CA TRP A 687 5.99 20.56 15.91
C TRP A 687 6.22 19.55 14.78
N GLY A 688 7.49 19.22 14.47
CA GLY A 688 7.85 18.31 13.36
C GLY A 688 7.76 18.96 11.97
N ASN A 689 7.57 20.28 11.89
CA ASN A 689 7.59 21.00 10.61
C ASN A 689 9.00 21.02 10.00
N PRO A 690 9.15 20.91 8.66
CA PRO A 690 10.43 21.13 7.99
C PRO A 690 10.84 22.60 8.10
N ASN A 691 12.15 22.87 8.09
CA ASN A 691 12.68 24.24 8.18
C ASN A 691 12.69 25.00 6.85
N ARG A 692 12.33 24.31 5.76
CA ARG A 692 12.03 24.90 4.46
C ARG A 692 10.95 24.05 3.76
N PRO A 693 9.65 24.17 4.12
CA PRO A 693 8.60 23.50 3.36
C PRO A 693 8.63 23.89 1.88
N ILE A 694 8.19 23.00 1.00
CA ILE A 694 7.97 23.33 -0.43
C ILE A 694 6.59 22.85 -0.86
N VAL A 695 5.74 23.79 -1.28
CA VAL A 695 4.31 23.52 -1.46
C VAL A 695 3.85 23.97 -2.85
N GLN A 696 3.31 23.03 -3.61
CA GLN A 696 2.83 23.22 -4.98
C GLN A 696 1.34 23.57 -5.07
N SER A 697 0.93 24.31 -6.11
CA SER A 697 -0.39 24.95 -6.22
C SER A 697 -1.52 24.11 -6.87
N GLY A 698 -1.29 22.81 -7.06
CA GLY A 698 -2.22 21.81 -7.59
C GLY A 698 -1.88 21.34 -9.00
N ILE A 699 -2.74 20.50 -9.56
CA ILE A 699 -2.59 19.78 -10.84
C ILE A 699 -2.40 20.70 -12.07
N PHE A 700 -2.89 21.95 -11.99
CA PHE A 700 -2.66 23.05 -12.95
C PHE A 700 -2.03 24.27 -12.27
N GLY A 701 -1.26 24.00 -11.22
CA GLY A 701 -0.50 24.97 -10.48
C GLY A 701 0.76 25.34 -11.22
N ARG A 702 0.84 26.53 -11.79
CA ARG A 702 2.09 27.03 -12.37
C ARG A 702 3.21 27.20 -11.33
N TYR A 703 2.80 27.48 -10.09
CA TYR A 703 3.68 27.96 -9.05
C TYR A 703 3.82 26.99 -7.88
N MET A 704 4.98 27.05 -7.23
CA MET A 704 5.26 26.49 -5.92
C MET A 704 5.79 27.61 -5.02
N VAL A 705 5.74 27.44 -3.70
CA VAL A 705 6.36 28.38 -2.75
C VAL A 705 7.28 27.64 -1.81
N SER A 706 8.42 28.26 -1.51
CA SER A 706 9.36 27.83 -0.49
C SER A 706 9.84 29.05 0.32
N PRO A 707 9.89 28.99 1.67
CA PRO A 707 10.35 30.10 2.48
C PRO A 707 11.88 30.20 2.52
N SER A 708 12.37 31.33 3.01
CA SER A 708 13.70 31.53 3.57
C SER A 708 13.56 31.96 5.04
N ASN A 709 14.62 32.47 5.67
CA ASN A 709 14.55 33.05 7.01
C ASN A 709 13.59 34.27 7.08
N GLU A 710 13.60 35.11 6.05
CA GLU A 710 13.01 36.48 6.05
C GLU A 710 12.12 36.78 4.82
N ALA A 711 11.91 35.79 3.95
CA ALA A 711 11.15 35.94 2.70
C ALA A 711 10.42 34.66 2.30
N LEU A 712 9.55 34.78 1.30
CA LEU A 712 9.01 33.66 0.51
C LEU A 712 9.50 33.76 -0.93
N PHE A 713 9.92 32.63 -1.50
CA PHE A 713 10.27 32.52 -2.92
C PHE A 713 9.14 31.80 -3.65
N VAL A 714 8.52 32.50 -4.62
CA VAL A 714 7.59 31.87 -5.55
C VAL A 714 8.39 31.29 -6.70
N LEU A 715 8.26 29.99 -6.94
CA LEU A 715 8.96 29.24 -7.97
C LEU A 715 7.99 28.92 -9.10
N ASN A 716 8.39 29.15 -10.35
CA ASN A 716 7.67 28.65 -11.51
C ASN A 716 8.13 27.21 -11.78
N GLY A 717 7.22 26.24 -11.64
CA GLY A 717 7.53 24.82 -11.83
C GLY A 717 7.87 24.51 -13.29
N GLU A 718 7.11 25.07 -14.23
CA GLU A 718 7.29 24.86 -15.68
C GLU A 718 8.68 25.28 -16.17
N THR A 719 9.12 26.48 -15.80
CA THR A 719 10.40 27.05 -16.25
C THR A 719 11.57 26.73 -15.33
N ARG A 720 11.31 26.14 -14.15
CA ARG A 720 12.32 25.83 -13.11
C ARG A 720 13.11 27.05 -12.66
N THR A 721 12.45 28.20 -12.54
CA THR A 721 13.05 29.47 -12.12
C THR A 721 12.32 30.07 -10.92
N VAL A 722 13.03 30.89 -10.14
CA VAL A 722 12.38 31.86 -9.24
C VAL A 722 11.53 32.81 -10.08
N ASN A 723 10.25 32.98 -9.72
CA ASN A 723 9.35 33.99 -10.29
C ASN A 723 9.55 35.34 -9.58
N CYS A 724 9.73 35.31 -8.25
CA CYS A 724 9.95 36.48 -7.41
C CYS A 724 10.42 36.10 -6.00
N GLU A 725 10.77 37.13 -5.23
CA GLU A 725 10.93 37.10 -3.77
C GLU A 725 9.86 38.00 -3.12
N ILE A 726 9.33 37.56 -1.98
CA ILE A 726 8.42 38.33 -1.11
C ILE A 726 9.11 38.49 0.24
N GLY A 727 9.92 39.54 0.38
CA GLY A 727 10.62 39.88 1.62
C GLY A 727 9.75 40.60 2.66
N GLY A 728 10.35 40.92 3.81
CA GLY A 728 9.68 41.62 4.90
C GLY A 728 8.80 40.72 5.78
N LEU A 729 9.05 39.40 5.73
CA LEU A 729 8.46 38.41 6.61
C LEU A 729 9.49 37.98 7.66
N VAL A 730 9.05 37.39 8.77
CA VAL A 730 9.96 36.81 9.77
C VAL A 730 9.54 35.38 10.05
N HIS A 731 10.47 34.46 9.81
CA HIS A 731 10.32 33.01 9.94
C HIS A 731 8.99 32.44 9.37
N PRO A 732 8.68 32.67 8.07
CA PRO A 732 7.50 32.07 7.44
C PRO A 732 7.61 30.53 7.41
N GLY A 733 6.75 29.85 8.18
CA GLY A 733 6.91 28.44 8.53
C GLY A 733 5.89 27.46 7.91
N GLN A 734 4.77 27.95 7.37
CA GLN A 734 3.76 27.14 6.67
C GLN A 734 3.17 27.93 5.49
N VAL A 735 2.76 27.21 4.44
CA VAL A 735 2.08 27.76 3.26
C VAL A 735 0.92 26.84 2.86
N VAL A 736 -0.26 27.41 2.56
CA VAL A 736 -1.44 26.66 2.10
C VAL A 736 -2.04 27.33 0.86
N TRP A 737 -2.10 26.57 -0.24
CA TRP A 737 -2.73 26.98 -1.48
C TRP A 737 -4.25 26.82 -1.45
N PHE A 738 -4.94 27.73 -2.12
CA PHE A 738 -6.38 27.68 -2.35
C PHE A 738 -6.73 28.28 -3.72
N THR A 739 -7.95 28.00 -4.19
CA THR A 739 -8.40 28.40 -5.52
C THR A 739 -9.63 29.29 -5.41
N VAL A 740 -9.52 30.50 -5.97
CA VAL A 740 -10.57 31.53 -6.04
C VAL A 740 -11.23 31.43 -7.40
N ALA A 741 -12.55 31.31 -7.45
CA ALA A 741 -13.27 31.45 -8.73
C ALA A 741 -13.33 32.93 -9.09
N LEU A 742 -12.98 33.28 -10.33
CA LEU A 742 -13.24 34.62 -10.87
C LEU A 742 -14.63 34.62 -11.51
N HIS A 743 -15.46 35.59 -11.10
CA HIS A 743 -16.86 35.77 -11.52
C HIS A 743 -17.01 37.04 -12.37
#